data_AF-A0A9P5UD87-F1
#
_entry.id   AF-A0A9P5UD87-F1
#
_cell.length_a   1.000
_cell.length_b   1.000
_cell.length_c   1.000
_cell.angle_alpha   90.00
_cell.angle_beta   90.00
_cell.angle_gamma   90.00
#
_symmetry.space_group_name_H-M   'P 1'
#
loop_
_entity.id
_entity.type
_entity.pdbx_description
1 polymer ?
#
loop_
_entity_poly.entity_id
_entity_poly.type
_entity_poly.pdbx_seq_one_letter_code
_entity_poly.pdbx_strand_id
1 'polypeptide(L)'
;MFSKHDHFLDLSLELREEQDWAPGVLRAFDIASKVTALAYEPIAGLLAVGTPGSIELLGQPGVSCKIPLPDLHGVKIIHISASTFKLVCLDDQSTLYIWDLSTYGLPKLLTSARYNQLSDHITISFAHLKAFITLQTGEIRTYDLECLRKSSYSMPNMWKLYEQKMAASGMPEVTTPTSGIAIDTLVHPRDLNLLFVVYGGGIVLCDLTQRNTIRTYELIYPPGAPGGAGYESKDILTTRRPEAMCMAIHPAGHFFAVGYADGSIAFWAVEDEDQPLLVRTLDDVDVQVIDALQLEAHLAEGSKSATPFEREPIFKLSWCFFPNSSDPRGGETALVILGGLGPGDSPGINVYWLPAFNPAEIPPTQPSSLHPLIKTSMRSSVEPLNSYFYGIDGTVQDYILIPRESPHFAGAYDPVSILVIKESIAGTRVIEAYQFPPPSFVYEDPLSAGSAQRDTLDDLTHTLQSLQLSNEPFRTQLPGYLSNGSSGLLGGTVCIVDKDEYSSLIQSTKDDNHGLPLNAGFAWLDPVEHFQPQRISITWYADLSVRMWDSSALLLHKFRPNPIDCEFPNPLSHLSIDVNAVLTAASVAPKMQDQNPTIQFVEMASESLECAVVLSTGMVVVYQLSSSPNHLPPSEELPDPELLSLKHLASMDSKFSLYVALSPSTSKVSACALADIGFLAVSYTDGSLYVVDMRGPKVILRVTKPKSRHSIHMGSDIDIVSSLLWTISPLEKDERLALRLIAGHSSGTLKVFTFGRSVDSSWNLTGEPMKSDSPVQPLQIFVIDSKRGSRCTANRSKLLACMDNSGASPVLLVIAGIKGARCNVNLTGERVGKVEWSHRMGKVLNVQIVQKLSSYALVAFTENHEACAYSLPNLEFMQNLALPPLSYMPVACDEVGDFFAWTRDPETGLIRQVTYGTLFNSRRVDMLPAIDFLSTKPVIPIQPQPVSLGPTSMISSWFRFGQSMTGTQIDTLLGGPDRPVPVQQARPTPATGGSGRDASHIVKQAAATQSSLYDRLTSALEERGEMLGDLEDRFNSLESGSRSMVDQAKKLAAEQSAKSWFKFGS
;
A
#
# COMPACT_ATOMS: atom_id res chain seq x y z
N MET A 1 -32.92 -58.65 -12.30
CA MET A 1 -34.22 -58.14 -11.83
C MET A 1 -34.14 -56.63 -11.96
N PHE A 2 -34.69 -56.07 -13.03
CA PHE A 2 -34.57 -54.64 -13.36
C PHE A 2 -35.55 -53.85 -12.48
N SER A 3 -35.01 -53.09 -11.52
CA SER A 3 -35.81 -52.14 -10.74
C SER A 3 -36.32 -51.04 -11.69
N LYS A 4 -37.61 -50.74 -11.63
CA LYS A 4 -38.23 -49.62 -12.33
C LYS A 4 -37.62 -48.34 -11.76
N HIS A 5 -36.64 -47.75 -12.44
CA HIS A 5 -36.18 -46.41 -12.12
C HIS A 5 -37.32 -45.43 -12.46
N ASP A 6 -37.97 -44.87 -11.43
CA ASP A 6 -38.63 -43.58 -11.62
C ASP A 6 -37.58 -42.62 -12.16
N HIS A 7 -37.74 -42.17 -13.41
CA HIS A 7 -36.80 -41.28 -14.07
C HIS A 7 -36.87 -39.92 -13.36
N PHE A 8 -35.94 -39.67 -12.43
CA PHE A 8 -35.69 -38.32 -11.93
C PHE A 8 -35.32 -37.40 -13.10
N LEU A 9 -35.74 -36.14 -13.03
CA LEU A 9 -35.42 -35.14 -14.04
C LEU A 9 -33.90 -34.98 -14.14
N ASP A 10 -33.35 -35.01 -15.36
CA ASP A 10 -31.96 -34.63 -15.60
C ASP A 10 -31.82 -33.13 -15.36
N LEU A 11 -31.07 -32.76 -14.32
CA LEU A 11 -30.86 -31.38 -13.93
C LEU A 11 -29.79 -30.70 -14.80
N SER A 12 -29.10 -31.42 -15.68
CA SER A 12 -27.92 -30.96 -16.41
C SER A 12 -28.17 -30.67 -17.90
N LEU A 13 -29.42 -30.60 -18.34
CA LEU A 13 -29.79 -30.54 -19.76
C LEU A 13 -29.10 -29.41 -20.55
N GLU A 14 -29.05 -28.19 -20.00
CA GLU A 14 -28.45 -27.01 -20.67
C GLU A 14 -26.92 -26.92 -20.49
N LEU A 15 -26.28 -27.96 -19.96
CA LEU A 15 -24.84 -28.01 -19.69
C LEU A 15 -24.14 -29.20 -20.36
N ARG A 16 -24.85 -30.00 -21.17
CA ARG A 16 -24.33 -31.24 -21.76
C ARG A 16 -23.33 -30.98 -22.88
N GLU A 17 -23.49 -29.91 -23.65
CA GLU A 17 -22.67 -29.65 -24.83
C GLU A 17 -21.40 -28.88 -24.45
N GLU A 18 -20.30 -29.11 -25.18
CA GLU A 18 -19.01 -28.47 -24.91
C GLU A 18 -19.10 -26.93 -25.01
N GLN A 19 -19.90 -26.43 -25.96
CA GLN A 19 -20.15 -25.01 -26.19
C GLN A 19 -20.84 -24.29 -25.02
N ASP A 20 -21.47 -25.03 -24.10
CA ASP A 20 -22.14 -24.46 -22.93
C ASP A 20 -21.11 -24.02 -21.88
N TRP A 21 -19.88 -24.51 -22.00
CA TRP A 21 -18.75 -24.20 -21.14
C TRP A 21 -17.76 -23.27 -21.84
N ALA A 22 -17.24 -22.32 -21.10
CA ALA A 22 -16.23 -21.39 -21.59
C ALA A 22 -15.29 -21.03 -20.43
N PRO A 23 -14.45 -21.96 -19.95
CA PRO A 23 -13.51 -21.67 -18.87
C PRO A 23 -12.54 -20.55 -19.28
N GLY A 24 -12.32 -19.58 -18.40
CA GLY A 24 -11.44 -18.45 -18.68
C GLY A 24 -10.97 -17.71 -17.43
N VAL A 25 -9.85 -17.00 -17.56
CA VAL A 25 -9.39 -16.03 -16.56
C VAL A 25 -10.06 -14.70 -16.83
N LEU A 26 -10.71 -14.13 -15.81
CA LEU A 26 -11.26 -12.77 -15.86
C LEU A 26 -10.21 -11.76 -15.40
N ARG A 27 -9.43 -12.09 -14.36
CA ARG A 27 -8.36 -11.23 -13.84
C ARG A 27 -7.33 -12.03 -13.04
N ALA A 28 -6.10 -11.54 -13.00
CA ALA A 28 -5.08 -12.00 -12.08
C ALA A 28 -4.59 -10.82 -11.23
N PHE A 29 -4.49 -11.04 -9.92
CA PHE A 29 -4.01 -10.07 -8.95
C PHE A 29 -2.68 -10.57 -8.40
N ASP A 30 -1.60 -9.89 -8.74
CA ASP A 30 -0.30 -10.17 -8.13
C ASP A 30 -0.24 -9.54 -6.73
N ILE A 31 0.55 -10.15 -5.85
CA ILE A 31 0.76 -9.66 -4.49
C ILE A 31 2.21 -9.19 -4.36
N ALA A 32 2.38 -7.95 -3.89
CA ALA A 32 3.69 -7.34 -3.73
C ALA A 32 4.45 -7.94 -2.53
N SER A 33 5.23 -9.00 -2.75
CA SER A 33 6.01 -9.68 -1.70
C SER A 33 7.54 -9.54 -1.85
N LYS A 34 8.02 -8.99 -2.97
CA LYS A 34 9.44 -8.79 -3.27
C LYS A 34 9.67 -7.38 -3.82
N VAL A 35 9.23 -6.36 -3.08
CA VAL A 35 9.39 -4.96 -3.49
C VAL A 35 10.87 -4.56 -3.42
N THR A 36 11.37 -3.94 -4.49
CA THR A 36 12.79 -3.55 -4.60
C THR A 36 12.99 -2.05 -4.79
N ALA A 37 12.00 -1.32 -5.29
CA ALA A 37 12.10 0.13 -5.52
C ALA A 37 10.71 0.79 -5.48
N LEU A 38 10.67 2.08 -5.13
CA LEU A 38 9.45 2.89 -5.14
C LEU A 38 9.72 4.25 -5.77
N ALA A 39 8.71 4.81 -6.44
CA ALA A 39 8.70 6.18 -6.88
C ALA A 39 7.28 6.77 -6.81
N TYR A 40 7.17 8.02 -6.37
CA TYR A 40 5.90 8.72 -6.32
C TYR A 40 6.01 10.05 -7.07
N GLU A 41 5.07 10.33 -7.96
CA GLU A 41 4.95 11.61 -8.67
C GLU A 41 3.82 12.42 -8.02
N PRO A 42 4.13 13.47 -7.25
CA PRO A 42 3.15 14.13 -6.41
C PRO A 42 2.18 15.04 -7.15
N ILE A 43 2.49 15.49 -8.37
CA ILE A 43 1.60 16.41 -9.07
C ILE A 43 0.41 15.64 -9.69
N ALA A 44 0.65 14.47 -10.26
CA ALA A 44 -0.39 13.55 -10.73
C ALA A 44 -0.96 12.67 -9.60
N GLY A 45 -0.18 12.37 -8.57
CA GLY A 45 -0.52 11.37 -7.55
C GLY A 45 -0.42 9.95 -8.10
N LEU A 46 0.72 9.63 -8.73
CA LEU A 46 1.01 8.32 -9.33
C LEU A 46 2.12 7.61 -8.53
N LEU A 47 1.86 6.39 -8.07
CA LEU A 47 2.83 5.54 -7.39
C LEU A 47 3.32 4.45 -8.34
N ALA A 48 4.64 4.25 -8.40
CA ALA A 48 5.27 3.14 -9.10
C ALA A 48 5.97 2.20 -8.10
N VAL A 49 5.75 0.90 -8.26
CA VAL A 49 6.28 -0.15 -7.38
C VAL A 49 7.10 -1.13 -8.20
N GLY A 50 8.39 -1.23 -7.90
CA GLY A 50 9.32 -2.15 -8.53
C GLY A 50 9.35 -3.50 -7.85
N THR A 51 9.30 -4.56 -8.65
CA THR A 51 9.51 -5.95 -8.26
C THR A 51 10.45 -6.61 -9.26
N PRO A 52 11.05 -7.78 -8.95
CA PRO A 52 11.84 -8.52 -9.93
C PRO A 52 11.05 -8.79 -11.21
N GLY A 53 11.51 -8.20 -12.33
CA GLY A 53 10.92 -8.37 -13.65
C GLY A 53 9.66 -7.55 -13.96
N SER A 54 9.13 -6.74 -13.04
CA SER A 54 7.97 -5.88 -13.35
C SER A 54 7.83 -4.63 -12.49
N ILE A 55 7.14 -3.63 -13.04
CA ILE A 55 6.74 -2.39 -12.35
C ILE A 55 5.22 -2.33 -12.33
N GLU A 56 4.63 -2.11 -11.16
CA GLU A 56 3.19 -1.81 -11.02
C GLU A 56 3.00 -0.30 -10.89
N LEU A 57 2.09 0.27 -11.67
CA LEU A 57 1.66 1.67 -11.56
C LEU A 57 0.28 1.75 -10.91
N LEU A 58 0.15 2.59 -9.89
CA LEU A 58 -1.07 2.75 -9.08
C LEU A 58 -1.48 4.23 -9.04
N GLY A 59 -2.70 4.52 -9.48
CA GLY A 59 -3.30 5.86 -9.49
C GLY A 59 -4.69 5.85 -8.84
N GLN A 60 -5.62 6.62 -9.41
CA GLN A 60 -7.02 6.62 -8.98
C GLN A 60 -7.65 5.22 -9.00
N PRO A 61 -8.79 5.02 -8.33
CA PRO A 61 -9.54 3.79 -8.44
C PRO A 61 -9.71 3.28 -9.89
N GLY A 62 -9.38 2.01 -10.12
CA GLY A 62 -9.34 1.38 -11.45
C GLY A 62 -8.07 1.63 -12.27
N VAL A 63 -7.21 2.59 -11.89
CA VAL A 63 -5.92 2.87 -12.53
C VAL A 63 -4.83 2.01 -11.88
N SER A 64 -4.70 0.77 -12.36
CA SER A 64 -3.61 -0.16 -12.00
C SER A 64 -3.04 -0.76 -13.27
N CYS A 65 -1.72 -0.72 -13.44
CA CYS A 65 -1.07 -1.22 -14.65
C CYS A 65 0.27 -1.90 -14.32
N LYS A 66 0.35 -3.19 -14.65
CA LYS A 66 1.60 -3.96 -14.62
C LYS A 66 2.39 -3.79 -15.91
N ILE A 67 3.65 -3.37 -15.80
CA ILE A 67 4.61 -3.25 -16.89
C ILE A 67 5.71 -4.31 -16.70
N PRO A 68 5.78 -5.36 -17.53
CA PRO A 68 6.90 -6.29 -17.47
C PRO A 68 8.18 -5.64 -18.02
N LEU A 69 9.32 -5.93 -17.39
CA LEU A 69 10.63 -5.56 -17.93
C LEU A 69 10.97 -6.47 -19.12
N PRO A 70 11.62 -5.95 -20.18
CA PRO A 70 12.02 -6.75 -21.34
C PRO A 70 12.89 -7.97 -20.99
N ASP A 71 13.86 -7.78 -20.09
CA ASP A 71 14.85 -8.81 -19.75
C ASP A 71 14.62 -9.46 -18.36
N LEU A 72 13.43 -9.29 -17.76
CA LEU A 72 13.01 -9.85 -16.46
C LEU A 72 14.01 -9.66 -15.28
N HIS A 73 14.97 -8.75 -15.40
CA HIS A 73 15.94 -8.41 -14.35
C HIS A 73 15.27 -7.68 -13.17
N GLY A 74 15.97 -7.64 -12.04
CA GLY A 74 15.53 -6.91 -10.84
C GLY A 74 15.46 -5.41 -11.10
N VAL A 75 14.38 -4.77 -10.66
CA VAL A 75 14.28 -3.30 -10.69
C VAL A 75 15.11 -2.72 -9.54
N LYS A 76 16.10 -1.88 -9.85
CA LYS A 76 16.99 -1.25 -8.86
C LYS A 76 16.53 0.15 -8.48
N ILE A 77 16.18 0.97 -9.46
CA ILE A 77 15.75 2.37 -9.26
C ILE A 77 14.56 2.65 -10.17
N ILE A 78 13.57 3.39 -9.67
CA ILE A 78 12.47 3.92 -10.46
C ILE A 78 12.36 5.42 -10.22
N HIS A 79 12.07 6.17 -11.27
CA HIS A 79 11.63 7.56 -11.18
C HIS A 79 10.51 7.84 -12.17
N ILE A 80 9.65 8.79 -11.83
CA ILE A 80 8.65 9.34 -12.74
C ILE A 80 9.02 10.80 -12.99
N SER A 81 9.36 11.13 -14.23
CA SER A 81 9.68 12.51 -14.60
C SER A 81 8.39 13.30 -14.75
N ALA A 82 8.09 14.18 -13.79
CA ALA A 82 6.95 15.09 -13.86
C ALA A 82 6.94 15.96 -15.14
N SER A 83 8.13 16.40 -15.58
CA SER A 83 8.29 17.31 -16.72
C SER A 83 8.05 16.66 -18.07
N THR A 84 8.44 15.39 -18.25
CA THR A 84 8.24 14.64 -19.49
C THR A 84 7.11 13.62 -19.43
N PHE A 85 6.55 13.39 -18.24
CA PHE A 85 5.61 12.32 -17.90
C PHE A 85 6.07 10.95 -18.42
N LYS A 86 7.34 10.64 -18.15
CA LYS A 86 7.98 9.36 -18.51
C LYS A 86 8.36 8.58 -17.26
N LEU A 87 8.17 7.27 -17.33
CA LEU A 87 8.68 6.33 -16.34
C LEU A 87 10.12 5.96 -16.71
N VAL A 88 11.03 6.09 -15.75
CA VAL A 88 12.45 5.80 -15.89
C VAL A 88 12.80 4.67 -14.92
N CYS A 89 13.32 3.56 -15.42
CA CYS A 89 13.74 2.42 -14.61
C CYS A 89 15.20 2.08 -14.88
N LEU A 90 15.97 1.80 -13.84
CA LEU A 90 17.27 1.16 -13.93
C LEU A 90 17.18 -0.26 -13.37
N ASP A 91 17.60 -1.24 -14.15
CA ASP A 91 17.69 -2.64 -13.70
C ASP A 91 19.02 -2.96 -12.99
N ASP A 92 19.11 -4.15 -12.41
CA ASP A 92 20.31 -4.66 -11.74
C ASP A 92 21.51 -4.89 -12.69
N GLN A 93 21.31 -4.87 -14.01
CA GLN A 93 22.34 -4.99 -15.05
C GLN A 93 22.79 -3.63 -15.62
N SER A 94 22.42 -2.52 -14.97
CA SER A 94 22.74 -1.15 -15.40
C SER A 94 22.13 -0.77 -16.76
N THR A 95 20.93 -1.30 -17.07
CA THR A 95 20.14 -0.93 -18.24
C THR A 95 19.04 0.04 -17.84
N LEU A 96 19.04 1.21 -18.48
CA LEU A 96 18.01 2.23 -18.34
C LEU A 96 16.87 1.94 -19.31
N TYR A 97 15.63 1.87 -18.84
CA TYR A 97 14.43 1.76 -19.65
C TYR A 97 13.55 2.99 -19.46
N ILE A 98 12.91 3.43 -20.55
CA ILE A 98 12.05 4.61 -20.53
C ILE A 98 10.72 4.29 -21.21
N TRP A 99 9.62 4.47 -20.47
CA TRP A 99 8.26 4.32 -21.00
C TRP A 99 7.55 5.67 -21.06
N ASP A 100 6.66 5.77 -22.03
CA ASP A 100 5.73 6.88 -22.18
C ASP A 100 4.45 6.61 -21.39
N LEU A 101 4.16 7.47 -20.41
CA LEU A 101 2.91 7.42 -19.63
C LEU A 101 1.79 8.25 -20.28
N SER A 102 2.08 8.99 -21.36
CA SER A 102 1.09 9.82 -22.07
C SER A 102 0.20 9.04 -23.05
N THR A 103 0.53 7.77 -23.30
CA THR A 103 -0.21 6.90 -24.21
C THR A 103 -1.49 6.39 -23.55
N TYR A 104 -2.61 6.46 -24.27
CA TYR A 104 -3.87 5.86 -23.83
C TYR A 104 -3.78 4.33 -23.81
N GLY A 105 -4.19 3.70 -22.72
CA GLY A 105 -4.04 2.27 -22.48
C GLY A 105 -2.75 1.94 -21.73
N LEU A 106 -2.00 0.97 -22.22
CA LEU A 106 -0.76 0.53 -21.58
C LEU A 106 0.43 1.44 -21.95
N PRO A 107 1.31 1.78 -20.98
CA PRO A 107 2.52 2.54 -21.26
C PRO A 107 3.40 1.88 -22.31
N LYS A 108 3.91 2.69 -23.23
CA LYS A 108 4.73 2.23 -24.36
C LYS A 108 6.21 2.37 -24.04
N LEU A 109 6.98 1.28 -24.15
CA LEU A 109 8.44 1.35 -24.07
C LEU A 109 8.97 2.19 -25.25
N LEU A 110 9.70 3.26 -24.93
CA LEU A 110 10.28 4.16 -25.93
C LEU A 110 11.70 3.75 -26.31
N THR A 111 12.54 3.43 -25.32
CA THR A 111 13.93 3.06 -25.54
C THR A 111 14.52 2.31 -24.34
N SER A 112 15.62 1.60 -24.58
CA SER A 112 16.54 1.13 -23.55
C SER A 112 17.96 1.64 -23.82
N ALA A 113 18.76 1.83 -22.78
CA ALA A 113 20.14 2.29 -22.87
C ALA A 113 21.00 1.66 -21.76
N ARG A 114 21.97 0.84 -22.15
CA ARG A 114 22.92 0.23 -21.20
C ARG A 114 24.07 1.18 -20.86
N TYR A 115 24.48 1.17 -19.60
CA TYR A 115 25.68 1.85 -19.12
C TYR A 115 26.68 0.82 -18.59
N ASN A 116 27.97 1.14 -18.73
CA ASN A 116 29.03 0.34 -18.13
C ASN A 116 29.40 1.01 -16.81
N GLN A 117 29.56 0.21 -15.74
CA GLN A 117 30.01 0.70 -14.44
C GLN A 117 29.13 1.84 -13.88
N LEU A 118 27.81 1.72 -14.01
CA LEU A 118 26.89 2.66 -13.36
C LEU A 118 26.99 2.45 -11.85
N SER A 119 27.04 3.53 -11.08
CA SER A 119 26.89 3.47 -9.63
C SER A 119 25.42 3.22 -9.26
N ASP A 120 25.08 3.34 -7.99
CA ASP A 120 23.80 2.89 -7.48
C ASP A 120 22.74 4.02 -7.45
N HIS A 121 22.92 5.08 -8.26
CA HIS A 121 22.08 6.27 -8.22
C HIS A 121 21.83 6.93 -9.60
N ILE A 122 20.63 7.50 -9.76
CA ILE A 122 20.24 8.38 -10.87
C ILE A 122 19.45 9.54 -10.28
N THR A 123 19.73 10.76 -10.73
CA THR A 123 18.98 11.94 -10.27
C THR A 123 18.20 12.53 -11.42
N ILE A 124 16.89 12.73 -11.21
CA ILE A 124 16.03 13.48 -12.11
C ILE A 124 15.56 14.78 -11.45
N SER A 125 15.24 15.77 -12.27
CA SER A 125 14.66 17.02 -11.81
C SER A 125 13.25 17.19 -12.38
N PHE A 126 12.38 17.85 -11.61
CA PHE A 126 11.09 18.33 -12.11
C PHE A 126 11.24 19.62 -12.92
N ALA A 127 12.36 20.35 -12.77
CA ALA A 127 12.56 21.66 -13.37
C ALA A 127 13.22 21.62 -14.76
N HIS A 128 13.91 20.52 -15.11
CA HIS A 128 14.55 20.32 -16.41
C HIS A 128 14.33 18.89 -16.92
N LEU A 129 14.71 18.61 -18.16
CA LEU A 129 14.38 17.39 -18.91
C LEU A 129 15.55 16.39 -18.99
N LYS A 130 16.50 16.48 -18.06
CA LYS A 130 17.73 15.68 -18.02
C LYS A 130 17.80 14.83 -16.77
N ALA A 131 18.38 13.65 -16.91
CA ALA A 131 18.82 12.82 -15.80
C ALA A 131 20.35 12.91 -15.64
N PHE A 132 20.82 13.02 -14.41
CA PHE A 132 22.23 12.82 -14.06
C PHE A 132 22.46 11.33 -13.77
N ILE A 133 23.50 10.77 -14.38
CA ILE A 133 23.89 9.37 -14.28
C ILE A 133 25.28 9.34 -13.66
N THR A 134 25.38 8.83 -12.43
CA THR A 134 26.66 8.64 -11.76
C THR A 134 27.29 7.32 -12.23
N LEU A 135 28.62 7.31 -12.36
CA LEU A 135 29.39 6.12 -12.68
C LEU A 135 30.31 5.77 -11.51
N GLN A 136 30.63 4.48 -11.35
CA GLN A 136 31.60 3.98 -10.35
C GLN A 136 33.00 4.60 -10.54
N THR A 137 33.31 5.12 -11.73
CA THR A 137 34.54 5.87 -12.00
C THR A 137 34.57 7.26 -11.35
N GLY A 138 33.45 7.71 -10.79
CA GLY A 138 33.21 9.06 -10.28
C GLY A 138 32.88 10.09 -11.37
N GLU A 139 32.77 9.68 -12.64
CA GLU A 139 32.31 10.56 -13.72
C GLU A 139 30.78 10.72 -13.66
N ILE A 140 30.30 11.94 -13.93
CA ILE A 140 28.86 12.22 -14.06
C ILE A 140 28.53 12.41 -15.54
N ARG A 141 27.55 11.66 -16.01
CA ARG A 141 26.99 11.80 -17.36
C ARG A 141 25.56 12.29 -17.31
N THR A 142 25.06 12.74 -18.45
CA THR A 142 23.69 13.22 -18.56
C THR A 142 22.93 12.48 -19.66
N TYR A 143 21.65 12.23 -19.41
CA TYR A 143 20.73 11.63 -20.37
C TYR A 143 19.55 12.57 -20.63
N ASP A 144 19.23 12.77 -21.90
CA ASP A 144 18.13 13.61 -22.35
C ASP A 144 16.84 12.78 -22.39
N LEU A 145 15.92 13.03 -21.44
CA LEU A 145 14.65 12.30 -21.33
C LEU A 145 13.66 12.70 -22.42
N GLU A 146 13.83 13.88 -23.03
CA GLU A 146 12.97 14.33 -24.13
C GLU A 146 13.46 13.78 -25.46
N CYS A 147 14.76 13.89 -25.75
CA CYS A 147 15.36 13.40 -26.99
C CYS A 147 15.74 11.91 -26.94
N LEU A 148 15.57 11.24 -25.80
CA LEU A 148 15.83 9.81 -25.58
C LEU A 148 17.26 9.39 -25.96
N ARG A 149 18.26 10.15 -25.51
CA ARG A 149 19.67 9.90 -25.85
C ARG A 149 20.64 10.30 -24.75
N LYS A 150 21.82 9.67 -24.77
CA LYS A 150 22.98 10.12 -23.97
C LYS A 150 23.45 11.47 -24.49
N SER A 151 23.64 12.43 -23.59
CA SER A 151 24.18 13.73 -23.96
C SER A 151 25.71 13.69 -24.03
N SER A 152 26.30 14.67 -24.72
CA SER A 152 27.74 14.93 -24.74
C SER A 152 28.24 15.65 -23.49
N TYR A 153 27.35 16.20 -22.65
CA TYR A 153 27.73 16.85 -21.40
C TYR A 153 28.14 15.80 -20.36
N SER A 154 29.37 15.91 -19.86
CA SER A 154 29.89 15.12 -18.75
C SER A 154 30.76 15.95 -17.82
N MET A 155 30.90 15.47 -16.58
CA MET A 155 31.79 16.02 -15.57
C MET A 155 32.79 14.93 -15.16
N PRO A 156 34.09 15.24 -15.11
CA PRO A 156 35.11 14.28 -14.68
C PRO A 156 34.94 13.96 -13.19
N ASN A 157 35.68 12.96 -12.71
CA ASN A 157 35.78 12.69 -11.27
C ASN A 157 36.45 13.87 -10.56
N MET A 158 35.62 14.72 -9.94
CA MET A 158 36.07 15.96 -9.30
C MET A 158 36.78 15.71 -7.99
N TRP A 159 36.41 14.66 -7.26
CA TRP A 159 37.09 14.27 -6.02
C TRP A 159 38.56 13.91 -6.29
N LYS A 160 38.80 13.12 -7.34
CA LYS A 160 40.16 12.76 -7.76
C LYS A 160 40.98 13.97 -8.18
N LEU A 161 40.36 14.98 -8.81
CA LEU A 161 41.04 16.24 -9.15
C LEU A 161 41.40 17.04 -7.89
N TYR A 162 40.53 17.02 -6.87
CA TYR A 162 40.81 17.61 -5.57
C TYR A 162 41.97 16.89 -4.85
N GLU A 163 41.95 15.56 -4.78
CA GLU A 163 43.04 14.76 -4.19
C GLU A 163 44.39 15.06 -4.86
N GLN A 164 44.42 15.11 -6.19
CA GLN A 164 45.63 15.48 -6.95
C GLN A 164 46.12 16.89 -6.62
N LYS A 165 45.21 17.84 -6.43
CA LYS A 165 45.53 19.22 -6.04
C LYS A 165 46.10 19.27 -4.62
N MET A 166 45.54 18.51 -3.68
CA MET A 166 46.02 18.41 -2.30
C MET A 166 47.38 17.71 -2.20
N ALA A 167 47.58 16.64 -2.97
CA ALA A 167 48.87 15.96 -3.08
C ALA A 167 49.94 16.91 -3.65
N ALA A 168 49.59 17.70 -4.67
CA ALA A 168 50.49 18.70 -5.25
C ALA A 168 50.84 19.84 -4.28
N SER A 169 49.98 20.15 -3.30
CA SER A 169 50.26 21.14 -2.25
C SER A 169 51.02 20.57 -1.04
N GLY A 170 51.41 19.29 -1.08
CA GLY A 170 52.25 18.65 -0.06
C GLY A 170 51.50 18.12 1.17
N MET A 171 50.17 18.00 1.09
CA MET A 171 49.36 17.36 2.15
C MET A 171 49.44 15.83 2.00
N PRO A 172 49.62 15.06 3.09
CA PRO A 172 49.75 13.61 3.02
C PRO A 172 48.46 12.95 2.50
N GLU A 173 48.62 12.11 1.49
CA GLU A 173 47.55 11.40 0.78
C GLU A 173 47.09 10.19 1.61
N VAL A 174 45.84 10.20 2.08
CA VAL A 174 45.15 9.00 2.60
C VAL A 174 43.96 8.73 1.68
N THR A 175 44.26 8.24 0.48
CA THR A 175 43.23 7.78 -0.47
C THR A 175 42.69 6.45 -0.01
N THR A 176 41.38 6.37 0.27
CA THR A 176 40.68 5.09 0.41
C THR A 176 40.24 4.60 -0.98
N PRO A 177 40.14 3.28 -1.23
CA PRO A 177 39.72 2.77 -2.54
C PRO A 177 38.35 3.26 -3.01
N THR A 178 37.48 3.65 -2.07
CA THR A 178 36.12 4.13 -2.32
C THR A 178 36.01 5.65 -2.41
N SER A 179 37.06 6.43 -2.07
CA SER A 179 36.98 7.90 -1.95
C SER A 179 36.50 8.58 -3.23
N GLY A 180 36.92 8.07 -4.40
CA GLY A 180 36.58 8.61 -5.70
C GLY A 180 35.29 8.06 -6.33
N ILE A 181 34.55 7.17 -5.67
CA ILE A 181 33.29 6.64 -6.20
C ILE A 181 32.19 7.68 -5.97
N ALA A 182 31.47 8.05 -7.03
CA ALA A 182 30.29 8.91 -6.90
C ALA A 182 29.09 8.09 -6.42
N ILE A 183 28.50 8.51 -5.31
CA ILE A 183 27.40 7.80 -4.63
C ILE A 183 26.07 8.47 -4.97
N ASP A 184 26.01 9.80 -4.93
CA ASP A 184 24.76 10.57 -5.09
C ASP A 184 25.01 11.92 -5.78
N THR A 185 23.97 12.51 -6.39
CA THR A 185 23.97 13.87 -6.91
C THR A 185 22.70 14.61 -6.53
N LEU A 186 22.83 15.85 -6.02
CA LEU A 186 21.69 16.66 -5.59
C LEU A 186 21.72 18.03 -6.25
N VAL A 187 20.64 18.38 -6.96
CA VAL A 187 20.45 19.73 -7.51
C VAL A 187 20.14 20.68 -6.37
N HIS A 188 20.79 21.84 -6.32
CA HIS A 188 20.52 22.83 -5.28
C HIS A 188 19.06 23.30 -5.36
N PRO A 189 18.32 23.32 -4.24
CA PRO A 189 16.87 23.44 -4.23
C PRO A 189 16.34 24.77 -4.78
N ARG A 190 17.20 25.79 -4.88
CA ARG A 190 16.84 27.15 -5.32
C ARG A 190 17.71 27.72 -6.44
N ASP A 191 18.74 26.99 -6.87
CA ASP A 191 19.68 27.44 -7.90
C ASP A 191 20.02 26.26 -8.81
N LEU A 192 19.42 26.22 -10.00
CA LEU A 192 19.57 25.08 -10.88
C LEU A 192 20.96 24.97 -11.53
N ASN A 193 21.80 26.01 -11.44
CA ASN A 193 23.17 25.97 -11.95
C ASN A 193 24.14 25.25 -10.99
N LEU A 194 23.72 25.01 -9.75
CA LEU A 194 24.53 24.38 -8.71
C LEU A 194 24.14 22.92 -8.51
N LEU A 195 25.15 22.05 -8.53
CA LEU A 195 25.00 20.61 -8.30
C LEU A 195 25.96 20.16 -7.19
N PHE A 196 25.43 19.47 -6.19
CA PHE A 196 26.24 18.73 -5.23
C PHE A 196 26.48 17.32 -5.74
N VAL A 197 27.70 16.84 -5.54
CA VAL A 197 28.12 15.48 -5.86
C VAL A 197 28.71 14.87 -4.61
N VAL A 198 28.11 13.77 -4.16
CA VAL A 198 28.55 13.01 -3.00
C VAL A 198 29.48 11.92 -3.50
N TYR A 199 30.74 11.99 -3.09
CA TYR A 199 31.72 10.92 -3.27
C TYR A 199 31.97 10.26 -1.92
N GLY A 200 32.50 9.03 -1.91
CA GLY A 200 32.87 8.36 -0.66
C GLY A 200 33.83 9.20 0.21
N GLY A 201 34.72 9.98 -0.40
CA GLY A 201 35.65 10.83 0.34
C GLY A 201 35.02 12.11 0.92
N GLY A 202 33.91 12.59 0.35
CA GLY A 202 33.31 13.87 0.74
C GLY A 202 32.44 14.49 -0.37
N ILE A 203 32.10 15.76 -0.21
CA ILE A 203 31.11 16.44 -1.05
C ILE A 203 31.80 17.48 -1.92
N VAL A 204 31.43 17.53 -3.20
CA VAL A 204 31.85 18.59 -4.12
C VAL A 204 30.64 19.40 -4.56
N LEU A 205 30.71 20.71 -4.36
CA LEU A 205 29.78 21.67 -4.97
C LEU A 205 30.37 22.17 -6.28
N CYS A 206 29.60 22.09 -7.37
CA CYS A 206 30.06 22.47 -8.70
C CYS A 206 29.09 23.39 -9.44
N ASP A 207 29.65 24.19 -10.35
CA ASP A 207 28.92 25.05 -11.30
C ASP A 207 28.75 24.29 -12.62
N LEU A 208 27.51 24.08 -13.07
CA LEU A 208 27.21 23.36 -14.31
C LEU A 208 27.67 24.13 -15.55
N THR A 209 27.58 25.46 -15.55
CA THR A 209 27.97 26.29 -16.69
C THR A 209 29.49 26.31 -16.86
N GLN A 210 30.23 26.53 -15.77
CA GLN A 210 31.69 26.61 -15.79
C GLN A 210 32.38 25.25 -15.74
N ARG A 211 31.66 24.19 -15.35
CA ARG A 211 32.16 22.82 -15.17
C ARG A 211 33.36 22.75 -14.23
N ASN A 212 33.35 23.55 -13.17
CA ASN A 212 34.42 23.60 -12.18
C ASN A 212 33.88 23.32 -10.77
N THR A 213 34.81 22.92 -9.90
CA THR A 213 34.58 22.80 -8.47
C THR A 213 34.55 24.18 -7.84
N ILE A 214 33.47 24.49 -7.13
CA ILE A 214 33.33 25.71 -6.34
C ILE A 214 33.93 25.46 -4.96
N ARG A 215 33.50 24.37 -4.29
CA ARG A 215 33.92 24.00 -2.92
C ARG A 215 34.00 22.49 -2.73
N THR A 216 34.82 22.06 -1.77
CA THR A 216 34.97 20.64 -1.39
C THR A 216 34.88 20.50 0.12
N TYR A 217 33.94 19.69 0.60
CA TYR A 217 33.69 19.47 2.03
C TYR A 217 34.20 18.08 2.42
N GLU A 218 35.12 18.03 3.38
CA GLU A 218 35.74 16.80 3.86
C GLU A 218 35.68 16.75 5.40
N LEU A 219 35.07 15.71 5.95
CA LEU A 219 35.01 15.52 7.39
C LEU A 219 36.28 14.82 7.89
N ILE A 220 36.99 15.50 8.81
CA ILE A 220 38.23 14.98 9.39
C ILE A 220 38.10 15.02 10.92
N TYR A 221 38.23 13.87 11.57
CA TYR A 221 38.35 13.79 13.02
C TYR A 221 39.82 13.93 13.43
N PRO A 222 40.16 14.92 14.27
CA PRO A 222 41.49 14.98 14.85
C PRO A 222 41.72 13.83 15.84
N PRO A 223 42.99 13.45 16.10
CA PRO A 223 43.32 12.49 17.15
C PRO A 223 42.68 12.86 18.49
N GLY A 224 41.95 11.94 19.10
CA GLY A 224 41.29 12.08 20.39
C GLY A 224 39.81 12.50 20.31
N ALA A 225 39.30 12.92 19.16
CA ALA A 225 37.86 13.19 19.00
C ALA A 225 37.09 11.86 19.03
N PRO A 226 35.87 11.73 19.57
CA PRO A 226 35.15 10.46 19.61
C PRO A 226 34.72 9.97 18.21
N GLY A 227 34.14 10.85 17.38
CA GLY A 227 33.49 10.44 16.12
C GLY A 227 32.26 9.55 16.35
N GLY A 228 31.72 8.92 15.30
CA GLY A 228 30.51 8.10 15.40
C GLY A 228 30.65 6.83 16.26
N ALA A 229 31.87 6.30 16.36
CA ALA A 229 32.20 5.11 17.17
C ALA A 229 32.47 5.42 18.66
N GLY A 230 32.41 6.69 19.08
CA GLY A 230 32.68 7.08 20.46
C GLY A 230 34.14 6.94 20.89
N TYR A 231 34.41 7.10 22.19
CA TYR A 231 35.76 7.02 22.75
C TYR A 231 36.36 5.61 22.75
N GLU A 232 35.54 4.57 22.53
CA GLU A 232 35.96 3.16 22.50
C GLU A 232 36.63 2.75 21.18
N SER A 233 36.74 3.67 20.21
CA SER A 233 37.37 3.43 18.91
C SER A 233 38.85 3.01 19.06
N LYS A 234 39.25 1.91 18.43
CA LYS A 234 40.62 1.38 18.51
C LYS A 234 41.68 2.33 17.95
N ASP A 235 41.26 3.19 17.04
CA ASP A 235 42.07 4.16 16.29
C ASP A 235 41.81 5.60 16.76
N ILE A 236 41.24 5.79 17.96
CA ILE A 236 40.90 7.10 18.54
C ILE A 236 42.07 8.10 18.54
N LEU A 237 43.31 7.63 18.69
CA LEU A 237 44.54 8.47 18.69
C LEU A 237 45.08 8.77 17.28
N THR A 238 44.32 8.47 16.23
CA THR A 238 44.70 8.73 14.83
C THR A 238 43.71 9.68 14.17
N THR A 239 44.15 10.33 13.09
CA THR A 239 43.25 11.13 12.25
C THR A 239 42.36 10.20 11.44
N ARG A 240 41.05 10.40 11.50
CA ARG A 240 40.05 9.54 10.83
C ARG A 240 39.22 10.36 9.85
N ARG A 241 38.82 9.72 8.75
CA ARG A 241 38.03 10.31 7.65
C ARG A 241 36.89 9.33 7.33
N PRO A 242 35.70 9.50 7.92
CA PRO A 242 34.60 8.59 7.67
C PRO A 242 34.08 8.76 6.23
N GLU A 243 33.62 7.66 5.62
CA GLU A 243 33.07 7.69 4.25
C GLU A 243 31.70 8.38 4.23
N ALA A 244 31.49 9.32 3.30
CA ALA A 244 30.20 9.98 3.12
C ALA A 244 29.24 9.05 2.35
N MET A 245 28.00 8.92 2.84
CA MET A 245 27.04 7.93 2.33
C MET A 245 25.82 8.56 1.67
N CYS A 246 25.32 9.67 2.23
CA CYS A 246 24.14 10.37 1.73
C CYS A 246 24.14 11.83 2.15
N MET A 247 23.29 12.64 1.53
CA MET A 247 23.20 14.08 1.80
C MET A 247 21.75 14.57 1.68
N ALA A 248 21.37 15.58 2.47
CA ALA A 248 20.11 16.31 2.33
C ALA A 248 20.36 17.82 2.49
N ILE A 249 19.71 18.63 1.65
CA ILE A 249 19.91 20.09 1.62
C ILE A 249 18.77 20.77 2.36
N HIS A 250 19.09 21.69 3.28
CA HIS A 250 18.05 22.49 3.93
C HIS A 250 17.23 23.27 2.88
N PRO A 251 15.90 23.39 3.00
CA PRO A 251 15.06 24.03 1.98
C PRO A 251 15.45 25.46 1.60
N ALA A 252 16.10 26.21 2.49
CA ALA A 252 16.66 27.54 2.20
C ALA A 252 17.88 27.51 1.24
N GLY A 253 18.57 26.37 1.11
CA GLY A 253 19.74 26.20 0.24
C GLY A 253 21.09 26.63 0.83
N HIS A 254 21.12 27.18 2.05
CA HIS A 254 22.35 27.76 2.61
C HIS A 254 23.22 26.80 3.43
N PHE A 255 22.67 25.66 3.82
CA PHE A 255 23.37 24.63 4.58
C PHE A 255 22.73 23.27 4.31
N PHE A 256 23.42 22.20 4.68
CA PHE A 256 23.02 20.83 4.38
C PHE A 256 23.55 19.85 5.44
N ALA A 257 22.99 18.64 5.44
CA ALA A 257 23.38 17.53 6.30
C ALA A 257 24.00 16.42 5.45
N VAL A 258 25.04 15.78 5.98
CA VAL A 258 25.72 14.64 5.37
C VAL A 258 25.72 13.49 6.37
N GLY A 259 25.31 12.31 5.93
CA GLY A 259 25.39 11.07 6.68
C GLY A 259 26.65 10.28 6.33
N TYR A 260 27.30 9.68 7.33
CA TYR A 260 28.56 8.97 7.18
C TYR A 260 28.50 7.49 7.59
N ALA A 261 29.49 6.71 7.16
CA ALA A 261 29.61 5.28 7.42
C ALA A 261 29.81 4.90 8.89
N ASP A 262 30.26 5.83 9.73
CA ASP A 262 30.40 5.64 11.19
C ASP A 262 29.10 5.95 11.95
N GLY A 263 28.01 6.25 11.25
CA GLY A 263 26.72 6.61 11.85
C GLY A 263 26.64 8.05 12.35
N SER A 264 27.60 8.91 11.99
CA SER A 264 27.56 10.35 12.29
C SER A 264 26.84 11.15 11.20
N ILE A 265 26.30 12.31 11.61
CA ILE A 265 25.67 13.30 10.73
C ILE A 265 26.42 14.63 10.93
N ALA A 266 26.98 15.17 9.85
CA ALA A 266 27.61 16.49 9.86
C ALA A 266 26.76 17.53 9.12
N PHE A 267 26.55 18.68 9.76
CA PHE A 267 25.88 19.83 9.19
C PHE A 267 26.90 20.85 8.68
N TRP A 268 26.77 21.30 7.44
CA TRP A 268 27.73 22.18 6.78
C TRP A 268 27.04 23.43 6.25
N ALA A 269 27.67 24.58 6.41
CA ALA A 269 27.26 25.77 5.69
C ALA A 269 27.83 25.73 4.26
N VAL A 270 27.04 26.11 3.27
CA VAL A 270 27.48 26.12 1.86
C VAL A 270 28.68 27.07 1.65
N GLU A 271 28.77 28.13 2.44
CA GLU A 271 29.85 29.12 2.33
C GLU A 271 31.11 28.78 3.15
N ASP A 272 31.10 27.72 3.96
CA ASP A 272 32.19 27.35 4.87
C ASP A 272 32.61 25.88 4.63
N GLU A 273 33.69 25.68 3.86
CA GLU A 273 34.22 24.34 3.53
C GLU A 273 35.24 23.82 4.56
N ASP A 274 35.74 24.68 5.45
CA ASP A 274 36.82 24.34 6.38
C ASP A 274 36.33 23.53 7.57
N GLN A 275 35.13 23.84 8.10
CA GLN A 275 34.59 23.17 9.29
C GLN A 275 33.06 23.03 9.28
N PRO A 276 32.54 21.89 9.77
CA PRO A 276 31.10 21.71 9.96
C PRO A 276 30.55 22.63 11.05
N LEU A 277 29.27 22.95 10.96
CA LEU A 277 28.48 23.67 11.98
C LEU A 277 28.30 22.82 13.24
N LEU A 278 28.07 21.53 13.06
CA LEU A 278 27.79 20.53 14.08
C LEU A 278 28.09 19.14 13.48
N VAL A 279 28.69 18.24 14.23
CA VAL A 279 28.68 16.80 13.93
C VAL A 279 28.08 16.07 15.13
N ARG A 280 27.14 15.16 14.88
CA ARG A 280 26.42 14.44 15.92
C ARG A 280 26.17 12.99 15.53
N THR A 281 25.93 12.13 16.51
CA THR A 281 25.22 10.86 16.31
C THR A 281 23.75 11.06 16.68
N LEU A 282 22.98 9.98 16.76
CA LEU A 282 21.63 10.05 17.31
C LEU A 282 21.63 10.47 18.78
N ASP A 283 22.67 10.03 19.52
CA ASP A 283 22.74 10.11 20.98
C ASP A 283 23.64 11.25 21.48
N ASP A 284 24.71 11.57 20.75
CA ASP A 284 25.75 12.51 21.15
C ASP A 284 25.91 13.67 20.17
N VAL A 285 26.36 14.82 20.66
CA VAL A 285 26.64 16.03 19.87
C VAL A 285 28.11 16.43 19.95
N ASP A 286 28.55 17.20 18.98
CA ASP A 286 29.92 17.69 18.85
C ASP A 286 30.99 16.57 18.87
N VAL A 287 30.68 15.44 18.22
CA VAL A 287 31.56 14.26 18.20
C VAL A 287 32.89 14.47 17.47
N GLN A 288 33.02 15.58 16.74
CA GLN A 288 34.25 16.03 16.12
C GLN A 288 35.20 16.76 17.09
N VAL A 289 34.73 17.14 18.28
CA VAL A 289 35.47 17.91 19.28
C VAL A 289 36.08 16.96 20.32
N ILE A 290 37.31 17.25 20.75
CA ILE A 290 38.04 16.46 21.74
C ILE A 290 37.59 16.90 23.15
N ASP A 291 37.01 15.98 23.93
CA ASP A 291 36.87 16.15 25.39
C ASP A 291 38.07 15.48 26.08
N ALA A 292 39.02 16.29 26.53
CA ALA A 292 40.23 15.80 27.17
C ALA A 292 39.94 14.98 28.43
N LEU A 293 38.90 15.32 29.21
CA LEU A 293 38.58 14.62 30.46
C LEU A 293 38.00 13.24 30.18
N GLN A 294 37.08 13.13 29.22
CA GLN A 294 36.50 11.85 28.83
C GLN A 294 37.55 10.95 28.16
N LEU A 295 38.41 11.53 27.31
CA LEU A 295 39.50 10.80 26.67
C LEU A 295 40.50 10.26 27.70
N GLU A 296 40.94 11.08 28.67
CA GLU A 296 41.85 10.65 29.74
C GLU A 296 41.24 9.54 30.61
N ALA A 297 39.97 9.67 30.98
CA ALA A 297 39.25 8.65 31.73
C ALA A 297 39.22 7.31 30.99
N HIS A 298 38.89 7.33 29.69
CA HIS A 298 38.84 6.13 28.87
C HIS A 298 40.22 5.48 28.69
N LEU A 299 41.27 6.27 28.44
CA LEU A 299 42.64 5.76 28.33
C LEU A 299 43.16 5.16 29.66
N ALA A 300 42.67 5.67 30.80
CA ALA A 300 43.05 5.19 32.13
C ALA A 300 42.37 3.87 32.53
N GLU A 301 41.16 3.59 32.04
CA GLU A 301 40.41 2.36 32.35
C GLU A 301 41.06 1.09 31.76
N GLY A 302 41.89 1.25 30.72
CA GLY A 302 42.59 0.18 30.02
C GLY A 302 41.64 -0.72 29.25
N SER A 303 42.01 -1.11 28.02
CA SER A 303 41.20 -1.95 27.11
C SER A 303 40.78 -3.28 27.76
N LYS A 304 39.69 -3.27 28.53
CA LYS A 304 39.03 -4.47 29.06
C LYS A 304 38.01 -4.93 28.04
N SER A 305 38.48 -5.64 27.01
CA SER A 305 37.68 -6.62 26.24
C SER A 305 36.20 -6.23 25.97
N ALA A 306 35.93 -5.00 25.51
CA ALA A 306 34.63 -4.63 24.97
C ALA A 306 34.65 -4.94 23.47
N THR A 307 33.63 -5.65 22.97
CA THR A 307 33.40 -5.72 21.52
C THR A 307 33.24 -4.28 21.01
N PRO A 308 33.85 -3.93 19.87
CA PRO A 308 33.75 -2.56 19.34
C PRO A 308 32.28 -2.17 19.19
N PHE A 309 31.90 -1.00 19.70
CA PHE A 309 30.59 -0.41 19.44
C PHE A 309 30.56 0.04 17.97
N GLU A 310 30.01 -0.80 17.10
CA GLU A 310 29.82 -0.49 15.67
C GLU A 310 28.37 -0.08 15.44
N ARG A 311 28.19 1.18 15.06
CA ARG A 311 26.91 1.79 14.72
C ARG A 311 26.59 1.55 13.24
N GLU A 312 25.31 1.47 12.90
CA GLU A 312 24.90 1.45 11.49
C GLU A 312 25.32 2.76 10.78
N PRO A 313 25.78 2.69 9.52
CA PRO A 313 25.91 3.86 8.66
C PRO A 313 24.63 4.69 8.60
N ILE A 314 24.74 5.99 8.33
CA ILE A 314 23.57 6.77 7.91
C ILE A 314 23.29 6.48 6.44
N PHE A 315 22.26 5.68 6.17
CA PHE A 315 21.94 5.19 4.82
C PHE A 315 21.20 6.22 3.97
N LYS A 316 20.31 7.03 4.57
CA LYS A 316 19.49 7.99 3.83
C LYS A 316 19.03 9.16 4.70
N LEU A 317 19.05 10.36 4.12
CA LEU A 317 18.55 11.60 4.73
C LEU A 317 17.53 12.27 3.81
N SER A 318 16.46 12.82 4.38
CA SER A 318 15.51 13.69 3.67
C SER A 318 15.16 14.90 4.52
N TRP A 319 15.25 16.11 3.95
CA TRP A 319 14.97 17.36 4.66
C TRP A 319 13.64 17.95 4.20
N CYS A 320 12.62 17.84 5.05
CA CYS A 320 11.25 18.23 4.76
C CYS A 320 11.03 19.73 4.93
N PHE A 321 10.25 20.32 4.03
CA PHE A 321 9.75 21.68 4.11
C PHE A 321 8.26 21.67 4.41
N PHE A 322 7.78 22.59 5.27
CA PHE A 322 6.36 22.79 5.53
C PHE A 322 5.94 24.23 5.23
N PRO A 323 4.72 24.46 4.71
CA PRO A 323 4.19 25.81 4.45
C PRO A 323 3.67 26.47 5.73
N ASN A 324 4.45 26.42 6.82
CA ASN A 324 4.11 26.91 8.16
C ASN A 324 4.62 28.34 8.46
N SER A 325 5.18 29.03 7.46
CA SER A 325 5.75 30.37 7.60
C SER A 325 5.57 31.21 6.33
N SER A 326 5.50 32.53 6.50
CA SER A 326 5.51 33.49 5.40
C SER A 326 6.92 33.88 4.94
N ASP A 327 7.97 33.51 5.69
CA ASP A 327 9.36 33.73 5.27
C ASP A 327 9.70 32.78 4.11
N PRO A 328 10.27 33.27 2.99
CA PRO A 328 10.61 32.43 1.85
C PRO A 328 11.66 31.35 2.16
N ARG A 329 12.42 31.47 3.27
CA ARG A 329 13.35 30.44 3.78
C ARG A 329 12.64 29.27 4.44
N GLY A 330 11.38 29.44 4.85
CA GLY A 330 10.57 28.45 5.57
C GLY A 330 10.45 28.73 7.07
N GLY A 331 9.55 28.00 7.72
CA GLY A 331 9.45 27.93 9.18
C GLY A 331 10.20 26.72 9.71
N GLU A 332 9.59 26.02 10.66
CA GLU A 332 10.12 24.76 11.19
C GLU A 332 10.17 23.70 10.09
N THR A 333 11.20 22.84 10.16
CA THR A 333 11.47 21.80 9.16
C THR A 333 11.62 20.45 9.85
N ALA A 334 11.71 19.36 9.08
CA ALA A 334 12.03 18.04 9.64
C ALA A 334 13.19 17.38 8.91
N LEU A 335 14.02 16.65 9.63
CA LEU A 335 15.07 15.81 9.05
C LEU A 335 14.74 14.34 9.35
N VAL A 336 14.52 13.56 8.29
CA VAL A 336 14.24 12.11 8.35
C VAL A 336 15.54 11.34 8.16
N ILE A 337 15.81 10.39 9.06
CA ILE A 337 17.10 9.70 9.20
C ILE A 337 16.87 8.20 9.21
N LEU A 338 17.47 7.49 8.25
CA LEU A 338 17.57 6.04 8.22
C LEU A 338 19.02 5.62 8.52
N GLY A 339 19.18 4.70 9.48
CA GLY A 339 20.48 4.25 9.99
C GLY A 339 20.96 5.03 11.21
N GLY A 340 22.22 4.84 11.61
CA GLY A 340 22.79 5.44 12.82
C GLY A 340 22.40 4.75 14.13
N LEU A 341 21.71 3.62 14.06
CA LEU A 341 21.31 2.83 15.23
C LEU A 341 22.50 2.07 15.82
N GLY A 342 22.54 1.96 17.15
CA GLY A 342 23.54 1.20 17.88
C GLY A 342 23.20 -0.29 18.01
N PRO A 343 24.15 -1.13 18.46
CA PRO A 343 23.90 -2.53 18.74
C PRO A 343 22.80 -2.72 19.80
N GLY A 344 21.68 -3.31 19.40
CA GLY A 344 20.55 -3.63 20.28
C GLY A 344 19.35 -2.68 20.18
N ASP A 345 19.47 -1.59 19.41
CA ASP A 345 18.34 -0.72 19.11
C ASP A 345 17.31 -1.44 18.24
N SER A 346 16.03 -1.10 18.40
CA SER A 346 14.97 -1.61 17.53
C SER A 346 15.09 -1.01 16.12
N PRO A 347 14.85 -1.76 15.05
CA PRO A 347 14.82 -1.22 13.69
C PRO A 347 13.76 -0.12 13.53
N GLY A 348 14.07 0.91 12.75
CA GLY A 348 13.12 2.00 12.53
C GLY A 348 13.72 3.22 11.85
N ILE A 349 12.98 4.32 11.91
CA ILE A 349 13.33 5.59 11.27
C ILE A 349 13.23 6.72 12.29
N ASN A 350 14.27 7.54 12.40
CA ASN A 350 14.31 8.70 13.28
C ASN A 350 13.88 9.96 12.52
N VAL A 351 13.12 10.83 13.18
CA VAL A 351 12.73 12.14 12.63
C VAL A 351 13.02 13.23 13.65
N TYR A 352 13.78 14.24 13.25
CA TYR A 352 14.03 15.44 14.03
C TYR A 352 13.16 16.59 13.55
N TRP A 353 12.41 17.19 14.47
CA TRP A 353 11.74 18.47 14.24
C TRP A 353 12.72 19.59 14.53
N LEU A 354 12.98 20.46 13.54
CA LEU A 354 14.05 21.46 13.56
C LEU A 354 13.47 22.88 13.51
N PRO A 355 14.05 23.84 14.24
CA PRO A 355 13.55 25.21 14.28
C PRO A 355 13.81 25.95 12.96
N ALA A 356 13.04 27.03 12.76
CA ALA A 356 13.18 27.88 11.58
C ALA A 356 14.56 28.54 11.46
N PHE A 357 15.08 28.67 10.25
CA PHE A 357 16.31 29.41 9.96
C PHE A 357 16.01 30.90 9.73
N ASN A 358 16.03 31.67 10.82
CA ASN A 358 15.77 33.11 10.83
C ASN A 358 16.94 33.90 11.45
N PRO A 359 18.05 34.09 10.73
CA PRO A 359 19.19 34.88 11.23
C PRO A 359 18.82 36.34 11.46
N ALA A 360 19.38 36.90 12.53
CA ALA A 360 19.25 38.31 12.88
C ALA A 360 19.97 39.23 11.87
N GLU A 361 19.60 40.51 11.88
CA GLU A 361 20.22 41.53 11.03
C GLU A 361 21.70 41.73 11.35
N ILE A 362 22.53 41.83 10.31
CA ILE A 362 23.99 41.87 10.42
C ILE A 362 24.47 43.32 10.29
N PRO A 363 25.42 43.78 11.14
CA PRO A 363 26.06 45.08 10.97
C PRO A 363 26.90 45.13 9.68
N PRO A 364 26.95 46.27 8.96
CA PRO A 364 27.75 46.38 7.74
C PRO A 364 29.24 46.20 8.06
N THR A 365 29.81 45.05 7.72
CA THR A 365 31.23 44.70 7.92
C THR A 365 31.85 44.10 6.65
N GLN A 366 33.19 44.12 6.56
CA GLN A 366 33.94 43.77 5.34
C GLN A 366 33.75 42.31 4.90
N PRO A 367 33.71 42.02 3.58
CA PRO A 367 33.38 40.71 3.05
C PRO A 367 34.63 39.82 2.92
N SER A 368 34.75 38.77 3.73
CA SER A 368 35.66 37.66 3.39
C SER A 368 35.30 36.29 4.00
N SER A 369 34.42 36.21 5.00
CA SER A 369 33.99 34.93 5.60
C SER A 369 32.54 34.98 6.13
N LEU A 370 31.90 33.82 6.32
CA LEU A 370 30.54 33.71 6.87
C LEU A 370 30.47 34.38 8.25
N HIS A 371 29.52 35.31 8.45
CA HIS A 371 29.41 36.04 9.72
C HIS A 371 29.17 35.08 10.89
N PRO A 372 29.86 35.25 12.04
CA PRO A 372 29.65 34.42 13.23
C PRO A 372 28.18 34.34 13.67
N LEU A 373 27.43 35.45 13.63
CA LEU A 373 25.99 35.44 13.96
C LEU A 373 25.17 34.54 13.04
N ILE A 374 25.44 34.54 11.73
CA ILE A 374 24.75 33.63 10.81
C ILE A 374 25.13 32.19 11.14
N LYS A 375 26.41 31.92 11.38
CA LYS A 375 26.91 30.59 11.73
C LYS A 375 26.24 30.06 13.01
N THR A 376 26.08 30.91 14.03
CA THR A 376 25.33 30.60 15.25
C THR A 376 23.86 30.32 14.96
N SER A 377 23.20 31.15 14.13
CA SER A 377 21.80 30.92 13.74
C SER A 377 21.61 29.62 12.97
N MET A 378 22.51 29.28 12.04
CA MET A 378 22.48 27.99 11.32
C MET A 378 22.65 26.82 12.28
N ARG A 379 23.58 26.93 13.24
CA ARG A 379 23.79 25.89 14.27
C ARG A 379 22.55 25.70 15.14
N SER A 380 21.91 26.78 15.61
CA SER A 380 20.66 26.66 16.37
C SER A 380 19.53 26.05 15.55
N SER A 381 19.50 26.24 14.22
CA SER A 381 18.49 25.67 13.32
C SER A 381 18.64 24.16 13.07
N VAL A 382 19.71 23.52 13.57
CA VAL A 382 19.92 22.07 13.46
C VAL A 382 19.91 21.37 14.81
N GLU A 383 19.59 22.08 15.88
CA GLU A 383 19.31 21.53 17.21
C GLU A 383 17.83 21.12 17.27
N PRO A 384 17.50 19.82 17.43
CA PRO A 384 16.11 19.36 17.40
C PRO A 384 15.27 19.96 18.53
N LEU A 385 14.10 20.48 18.17
CA LEU A 385 13.05 20.87 19.10
C LEU A 385 12.36 19.64 19.70
N ASN A 386 12.17 18.61 18.87
CA ASN A 386 11.55 17.35 19.24
C ASN A 386 12.08 16.24 18.32
N SER A 387 11.93 14.99 18.75
CA SER A 387 12.28 13.81 17.95
C SER A 387 11.17 12.76 18.05
N TYR A 388 10.97 12.03 16.96
CA TYR A 388 10.05 10.90 16.92
C TYR A 388 10.72 9.71 16.25
N PHE A 389 10.44 8.51 16.76
CA PHE A 389 10.99 7.26 16.25
C PHE A 389 9.86 6.36 15.75
N TYR A 390 9.85 6.10 14.44
CA TYR A 390 8.97 5.12 13.84
C TYR A 390 9.56 3.73 14.07
N GLY A 391 9.06 3.01 15.08
CA GLY A 391 9.41 1.61 15.33
C GLY A 391 8.82 0.70 14.26
N ILE A 392 9.68 -0.03 13.55
CA ILE A 392 9.28 -0.92 12.46
C ILE A 392 9.68 -2.35 12.79
N ASP A 393 8.74 -3.28 12.67
CA ASP A 393 9.05 -4.71 12.81
C ASP A 393 9.74 -5.22 11.54
N GLY A 394 10.99 -5.67 11.70
CA GLY A 394 11.86 -6.11 10.60
C GLY A 394 12.84 -5.03 10.11
N THR A 395 13.87 -5.45 9.39
CA THR A 395 14.91 -4.55 8.89
C THR A 395 14.36 -3.62 7.81
N VAL A 396 14.51 -2.31 8.03
CA VAL A 396 14.13 -1.27 7.06
C VAL A 396 15.14 -1.24 5.93
N GLN A 397 14.66 -1.32 4.69
CA GLN A 397 15.49 -1.33 3.48
C GLN A 397 15.57 0.06 2.84
N ASP A 398 14.44 0.76 2.75
CA ASP A 398 14.36 2.13 2.22
C ASP A 398 13.05 2.80 2.67
N TYR A 399 12.94 4.11 2.49
CA TYR A 399 11.69 4.85 2.64
C TYR A 399 11.50 5.88 1.52
N ILE A 400 10.24 6.23 1.22
CA ILE A 400 9.92 7.44 0.44
C ILE A 400 8.90 8.29 1.19
N LEU A 401 9.00 9.60 1.01
CA LEU A 401 8.01 10.55 1.48
C LEU A 401 6.95 10.75 0.39
N ILE A 402 5.71 11.00 0.81
CA ILE A 402 4.58 11.28 -0.08
C ILE A 402 4.19 12.75 0.08
N PRO A 403 4.68 13.65 -0.78
CA PRO A 403 4.26 15.04 -0.81
C PRO A 403 2.78 15.19 -1.07
N ARG A 404 2.19 16.23 -0.48
CA ARG A 404 0.79 16.60 -0.75
C ARG A 404 0.54 16.96 -2.22
N GLU A 405 1.37 17.84 -2.77
CA GLU A 405 1.08 18.47 -4.07
C GLU A 405 2.31 18.91 -4.88
N SER A 406 3.51 18.89 -4.31
CA SER A 406 4.70 19.47 -4.96
C SER A 406 5.91 18.53 -4.93
N PRO A 407 6.66 18.43 -6.04
CA PRO A 407 7.90 17.65 -6.12
C PRO A 407 9.14 18.41 -5.63
N HIS A 408 8.99 19.64 -5.12
CA HIS A 408 10.12 20.44 -4.65
C HIS A 408 10.90 19.75 -3.52
N PHE A 409 12.14 20.22 -3.32
CA PHE A 409 13.02 19.75 -2.24
C PHE A 409 13.22 18.23 -2.25
N ALA A 410 13.52 17.68 -3.44
CA ALA A 410 13.68 16.24 -3.66
C ALA A 410 12.46 15.39 -3.24
N GLY A 411 11.24 15.93 -3.44
CA GLY A 411 10.01 15.24 -3.04
C GLY A 411 9.77 15.25 -1.52
N ALA A 412 10.26 16.27 -0.82
CA ALA A 412 10.07 16.44 0.63
C ALA A 412 9.29 17.73 0.97
N TYR A 413 8.51 18.26 0.03
CA TYR A 413 7.59 19.38 0.27
C TYR A 413 6.27 18.89 0.90
N ASP A 414 5.94 19.38 2.09
CA ASP A 414 4.71 19.09 2.84
C ASP A 414 4.27 17.61 2.76
N PRO A 415 5.13 16.65 3.14
CA PRO A 415 4.80 15.24 3.08
C PRO A 415 3.67 14.89 4.05
N VAL A 416 2.72 14.06 3.58
CA VAL A 416 1.53 13.62 4.33
C VAL A 416 1.62 12.17 4.81
N SER A 417 2.55 11.41 4.22
CA SER A 417 2.79 10.01 4.60
C SER A 417 4.24 9.63 4.34
N ILE A 418 4.72 8.64 5.09
CA ILE A 418 6.00 7.96 4.87
C ILE A 418 5.71 6.51 4.50
N LEU A 419 6.25 6.04 3.37
CA LEU A 419 6.22 4.64 2.96
C LEU A 419 7.56 4.01 3.28
N VAL A 420 7.54 2.84 3.90
CA VAL A 420 8.72 2.12 4.35
C VAL A 420 8.75 0.75 3.67
N ILE A 421 9.85 0.45 2.98
CA ILE A 421 10.16 -0.90 2.51
C ILE A 421 10.87 -1.62 3.65
N LYS A 422 10.34 -2.76 4.08
CA LYS A 422 10.92 -3.55 5.16
C LYS A 422 10.98 -5.03 4.80
N GLU A 423 11.89 -5.74 5.45
CA GLU A 423 11.88 -7.20 5.46
C GLU A 423 10.71 -7.72 6.31
N SER A 424 10.08 -8.80 5.85
CA SER A 424 8.98 -9.48 6.52
C SER A 424 9.19 -10.99 6.46
N ILE A 425 8.13 -11.77 6.67
CA ILE A 425 8.15 -13.22 6.82
C ILE A 425 8.91 -13.87 5.66
N ALA A 426 9.81 -14.80 6.00
CA ALA A 426 10.60 -15.58 5.05
C ALA A 426 11.42 -14.74 4.05
N GLY A 427 11.92 -13.58 4.50
CA GLY A 427 12.79 -12.71 3.68
C GLY A 427 12.05 -11.94 2.59
N THR A 428 10.71 -11.88 2.66
CA THR A 428 9.90 -11.03 1.77
C THR A 428 10.20 -9.55 2.03
N ARG A 429 10.00 -8.72 1.00
CA ARG A 429 10.13 -7.26 1.11
C ARG A 429 8.79 -6.63 0.80
N VAL A 430 8.21 -6.00 1.80
CA VAL A 430 6.85 -5.45 1.78
C VAL A 430 6.85 -3.97 2.14
N ILE A 431 5.70 -3.32 1.98
CA ILE A 431 5.54 -1.89 2.24
C ILE A 431 4.63 -1.67 3.43
N GLU A 432 5.00 -0.75 4.31
CA GLU A 432 4.11 -0.15 5.31
C GLU A 432 4.02 1.35 5.09
N ALA A 433 2.91 1.97 5.48
CA ALA A 433 2.71 3.40 5.34
C ALA A 433 2.17 3.98 6.64
N TYR A 434 2.69 5.15 7.01
CA TYR A 434 2.32 5.85 8.24
C TYR A 434 2.03 7.32 7.95
N GLN A 435 1.16 7.91 8.77
CA GLN A 435 0.94 9.35 8.79
C GLN A 435 2.26 10.11 9.00
N PHE A 436 2.43 11.19 8.25
CA PHE A 436 3.55 12.12 8.38
C PHE A 436 3.05 13.57 8.24
N PRO A 437 3.63 14.55 8.96
CA PRO A 437 4.54 14.37 10.09
C PRO A 437 3.84 13.64 11.25
N PRO A 438 4.60 13.08 12.21
CA PRO A 438 4.04 12.55 13.45
C PRO A 438 3.08 13.55 14.11
N PRO A 439 1.92 13.11 14.63
CA PRO A 439 0.97 14.00 15.32
C PRO A 439 1.61 14.81 16.45
N SER A 440 2.60 14.23 17.13
CA SER A 440 3.38 14.88 18.20
C SER A 440 4.15 16.14 17.77
N PHE A 441 4.32 16.39 16.48
CA PHE A 441 4.97 17.60 15.96
C PHE A 441 3.97 18.72 15.62
N VAL A 442 2.68 18.39 15.49
CA VAL A 442 1.64 19.37 15.15
C VAL A 442 1.09 19.95 16.46
N TYR A 443 1.61 21.11 16.87
CA TYR A 443 1.01 21.89 17.95
C TYR A 443 -0.18 22.68 17.39
N GLU A 444 -1.41 22.27 17.70
CA GLU A 444 -2.55 23.20 17.59
C GLU A 444 -2.47 24.19 18.75
N ASP A 445 -2.10 25.43 18.47
CA ASP A 445 -2.08 26.50 19.46
C ASP A 445 -3.53 26.89 19.79
N PRO A 446 -4.05 26.60 21.01
CA PRO A 446 -5.48 26.81 21.35
C PRO A 446 -5.94 28.26 21.20
N LEU A 447 -4.99 29.20 21.16
CA LEU A 447 -5.20 30.64 21.11
C LEU A 447 -5.29 31.21 19.68
N SER A 448 -5.08 30.39 18.64
CA SER A 448 -5.14 30.81 17.23
C SER A 448 -6.55 30.75 16.63
N ALA A 449 -7.53 30.18 17.36
CA ALA A 449 -8.94 30.39 17.08
C ALA A 449 -9.31 31.83 17.47
N GLY A 450 -9.52 32.67 16.47
CA GLY A 450 -9.74 34.11 16.62
C GLY A 450 -10.70 34.52 17.74
N SER A 451 -10.39 35.68 18.33
CA SER A 451 -11.09 36.39 19.40
C SER A 451 -12.56 36.72 19.12
N ALA A 452 -13.40 35.70 19.05
CA ALA A 452 -14.84 35.79 19.20
C ALA A 452 -15.22 34.90 20.39
N GLN A 453 -15.98 35.43 21.35
CA GLN A 453 -16.48 34.70 22.53
C GLN A 453 -17.01 33.32 22.14
N ARG A 454 -16.22 32.26 22.39
CA ARG A 454 -16.66 30.86 22.31
C ARG A 454 -16.99 30.38 23.72
N ASP A 455 -18.03 29.57 23.82
CA ASP A 455 -18.55 29.05 25.09
C ASP A 455 -17.50 28.15 25.76
N THR A 456 -17.34 28.27 27.08
CA THR A 456 -16.40 27.49 27.91
C THR A 456 -16.60 25.97 27.81
N LEU A 457 -17.73 25.52 27.25
CA LEU A 457 -18.04 24.12 27.02
C LEU A 457 -17.32 23.58 25.76
N ASP A 458 -17.14 24.40 24.73
CA ASP A 458 -16.43 24.01 23.51
C ASP A 458 -14.93 23.86 23.78
N ASP A 459 -14.35 24.74 24.61
CA ASP A 459 -12.96 24.64 25.06
C ASP A 459 -12.72 23.36 25.88
N LEU A 460 -13.66 23.00 26.77
CA LEU A 460 -13.57 21.76 27.55
C LEU A 460 -13.70 20.51 26.65
N THR A 461 -14.51 20.61 25.58
CA THR A 461 -14.73 19.54 24.60
C THR A 461 -13.49 19.35 23.71
N HIS A 462 -12.87 20.43 23.25
CA HIS A 462 -11.58 20.39 22.55
C HIS A 462 -10.46 19.85 23.45
N THR A 463 -10.43 20.26 24.72
CA THR A 463 -9.45 19.75 25.69
C THR A 463 -9.64 18.25 25.94
N LEU A 464 -10.89 17.78 26.08
CA LEU A 464 -11.20 16.35 26.22
C LEU A 464 -10.91 15.54 24.95
N GLN A 465 -11.12 16.11 23.75
CA GLN A 465 -10.70 15.49 22.48
C GLN A 465 -9.18 15.43 22.34
N SER A 466 -8.46 16.47 22.75
CA SER A 466 -6.99 16.48 22.77
C SER A 466 -6.40 15.46 23.75
N LEU A 467 -7.11 15.16 24.84
CA LEU A 467 -6.76 14.08 25.78
C LEU A 467 -7.09 12.67 25.25
N GLN A 468 -7.87 12.55 24.18
CA GLN A 468 -8.26 11.27 23.55
C GLN A 468 -7.48 10.96 22.27
N LEU A 469 -6.76 11.92 21.68
CA LEU A 469 -5.95 11.72 20.48
C LEU A 469 -4.63 11.05 20.86
N SER A 470 -4.39 9.87 20.29
CA SER A 470 -3.09 9.21 20.38
C SER A 470 -2.03 10.07 19.68
N ASN A 471 -0.88 10.26 20.33
CA ASN A 471 0.28 10.91 19.70
C ASN A 471 1.02 10.00 18.71
N GLU A 472 0.62 8.72 18.62
CA GLU A 472 1.15 7.77 17.65
C GLU A 472 0.56 8.01 16.26
N PRO A 473 1.38 8.09 15.20
CA PRO A 473 0.93 8.22 13.83
C PRO A 473 0.12 6.99 13.43
N PHE A 474 -1.06 7.21 12.85
CA PHE A 474 -1.86 6.10 12.35
C PHE A 474 -1.23 5.44 11.13
N ARG A 475 -1.51 4.15 10.94
CA ARG A 475 -1.11 3.40 9.74
C ARG A 475 -2.00 3.81 8.57
N THR A 476 -1.39 4.33 7.50
CA THR A 476 -2.09 4.75 6.28
C THR A 476 -2.54 3.53 5.49
N GLN A 477 -3.76 3.57 4.94
CA GLN A 477 -4.31 2.46 4.16
C GLN A 477 -3.61 2.36 2.81
N LEU A 478 -3.06 1.17 2.54
CA LEU A 478 -2.42 0.84 1.26
C LEU A 478 -3.44 0.22 0.29
N PRO A 479 -3.28 0.45 -1.03
CA PRO A 479 -4.04 -0.28 -2.06
C PRO A 479 -3.95 -1.80 -1.88
N GLY A 480 -4.94 -2.55 -2.33
CA GLY A 480 -5.04 -4.01 -2.20
C GLY A 480 -3.80 -4.78 -2.65
N TYR A 481 -3.21 -4.37 -3.78
CA TYR A 481 -1.94 -4.91 -4.30
C TYR A 481 -0.80 -4.91 -3.26
N LEU A 482 -0.70 -3.84 -2.45
CA LEU A 482 0.34 -3.64 -1.45
C LEU A 482 -0.05 -4.21 -0.08
N SER A 483 -1.28 -3.93 0.36
CA SER A 483 -1.76 -4.34 1.69
C SER A 483 -1.87 -5.87 1.85
N ASN A 484 -2.10 -6.60 0.76
CA ASN A 484 -2.10 -8.06 0.77
C ASN A 484 -0.69 -8.66 0.97
N GLY A 485 0.32 -7.95 0.45
CA GLY A 485 1.73 -8.34 0.60
C GLY A 485 2.20 -8.14 2.03
N SER A 486 1.94 -6.96 2.61
CA SER A 486 2.39 -6.61 3.96
C SER A 486 1.84 -7.53 5.06
N SER A 487 0.60 -8.01 4.89
CA SER A 487 -0.05 -8.89 5.87
C SER A 487 0.20 -10.38 5.64
N GLY A 488 0.73 -10.76 4.47
CA GLY A 488 1.06 -12.15 4.12
C GLY A 488 -0.19 -13.01 3.89
N LEU A 489 -0.78 -12.94 2.71
CA LEU A 489 -2.00 -13.70 2.36
C LEU A 489 -1.79 -15.22 2.42
N LEU A 490 -2.64 -15.93 3.18
CA LEU A 490 -2.57 -17.39 3.39
C LEU A 490 -3.64 -18.17 2.62
N GLY A 491 -4.82 -17.57 2.46
CA GLY A 491 -5.97 -18.19 1.79
C GLY A 491 -7.15 -17.24 1.68
N GLY A 492 -8.18 -17.71 0.98
CA GLY A 492 -9.44 -17.01 0.88
C GLY A 492 -10.56 -17.89 0.35
N THR A 493 -11.77 -17.37 0.45
CA THR A 493 -13.00 -17.96 -0.09
C THR A 493 -13.85 -16.87 -0.73
N VAL A 494 -14.88 -17.28 -1.48
CA VAL A 494 -15.85 -16.38 -2.11
C VAL A 494 -17.26 -16.87 -1.79
N CYS A 495 -18.15 -15.94 -1.47
CA CYS A 495 -19.57 -16.21 -1.31
C CYS A 495 -20.41 -15.24 -2.15
N ILE A 496 -21.56 -15.74 -2.61
CA ILE A 496 -22.61 -14.91 -3.17
C ILE A 496 -23.45 -14.40 -2.00
N VAL A 497 -23.79 -13.11 -2.06
CA VAL A 497 -24.59 -12.45 -1.03
C VAL A 497 -25.85 -11.89 -1.69
N ASP A 498 -26.99 -12.08 -1.01
CA ASP A 498 -28.26 -11.51 -1.43
C ASP A 498 -28.25 -9.98 -1.27
N LYS A 499 -29.18 -9.32 -1.98
CA LYS A 499 -29.18 -7.86 -2.15
C LYS A 499 -29.28 -7.10 -0.83
N ASP A 500 -30.08 -7.59 0.11
CA ASP A 500 -30.37 -6.90 1.38
C ASP A 500 -29.15 -7.01 2.33
N GLU A 501 -28.55 -8.19 2.40
CA GLU A 501 -27.33 -8.47 3.15
C GLU A 501 -26.13 -7.72 2.57
N TYR A 502 -25.97 -7.72 1.24
CA TYR A 502 -24.92 -6.96 0.56
C TYR A 502 -25.02 -5.46 0.86
N SER A 503 -26.24 -4.91 0.86
CA SER A 503 -26.47 -3.51 1.22
C SER A 503 -26.04 -3.21 2.66
N SER A 504 -26.22 -4.16 3.58
CA SER A 504 -25.81 -4.04 4.98
C SER A 504 -24.29 -4.09 5.16
N LEU A 505 -23.60 -4.88 4.33
CA LEU A 505 -22.14 -5.00 4.32
C LEU A 505 -21.46 -3.74 3.76
N ILE A 506 -22.03 -3.11 2.72
CA ILE A 506 -21.37 -1.98 2.03
C ILE A 506 -21.60 -0.63 2.70
N GLN A 507 -22.67 -0.45 3.46
CA GLN A 507 -22.94 0.81 4.16
C GLN A 507 -21.78 1.16 5.12
N SER A 508 -20.84 2.01 4.72
CA SER A 508 -19.83 2.56 5.62
C SER A 508 -20.45 3.70 6.44
N THR A 509 -20.14 3.75 7.74
CA THR A 509 -20.58 4.82 8.64
C THR A 509 -19.48 5.86 8.91
N LYS A 510 -18.27 5.62 8.41
CA LYS A 510 -17.10 6.48 8.58
C LYS A 510 -16.40 6.66 7.24
N ASP A 511 -16.36 7.89 6.74
CA ASP A 511 -15.49 8.32 5.64
C ASP A 511 -14.13 8.74 6.22
N ASP A 512 -13.46 7.83 6.94
CA ASP A 512 -12.11 8.08 7.43
C ASP A 512 -11.14 7.72 6.30
N ASN A 513 -11.04 8.61 5.32
CA ASN A 513 -10.23 8.44 4.13
C ASN A 513 -8.73 8.62 4.48
N HIS A 514 -8.16 7.63 5.16
CA HIS A 514 -6.75 7.54 5.54
C HIS A 514 -5.89 6.83 4.48
N GLY A 515 -6.33 6.84 3.21
CA GLY A 515 -5.61 6.24 2.09
C GLY A 515 -4.48 7.14 1.58
N LEU A 516 -3.61 6.55 0.75
CA LEU A 516 -2.61 7.32 0.01
C LEU A 516 -3.28 8.27 -1.00
N PRO A 517 -2.71 9.47 -1.24
CA PRO A 517 -3.26 10.45 -2.18
C PRO A 517 -3.01 10.08 -3.65
N LEU A 518 -3.58 8.95 -4.10
CA LEU A 518 -3.46 8.46 -5.47
C LEU A 518 -4.51 9.10 -6.38
N ASN A 519 -4.09 10.15 -7.09
CA ASN A 519 -4.97 11.00 -7.90
C ASN A 519 -4.77 10.86 -9.42
N ALA A 520 -3.87 9.96 -9.84
CA ALA A 520 -3.45 9.88 -11.23
C ALA A 520 -4.44 9.10 -12.11
N GLY A 521 -4.86 9.75 -13.20
CA GLY A 521 -5.55 9.11 -14.32
C GLY A 521 -7.00 8.71 -14.07
N PHE A 522 -7.61 8.12 -15.09
CA PHE A 522 -8.92 7.49 -15.02
C PHE A 522 -8.93 6.17 -15.79
N ALA A 523 -9.79 5.25 -15.38
CA ALA A 523 -9.97 3.96 -16.02
C ALA A 523 -11.44 3.73 -16.42
N TRP A 524 -11.66 3.07 -17.55
CA TRP A 524 -12.97 2.68 -18.06
C TRP A 524 -12.94 1.28 -18.64
N LEU A 525 -14.11 0.65 -18.69
CA LEU A 525 -14.34 -0.61 -19.40
C LEU A 525 -15.33 -0.41 -20.55
N ASP A 526 -15.50 -1.44 -21.39
CA ASP A 526 -16.52 -1.46 -22.44
C ASP A 526 -17.81 -2.12 -21.93
N PRO A 527 -18.99 -1.67 -22.40
CA PRO A 527 -20.28 -2.15 -21.91
C PRO A 527 -20.54 -3.64 -22.18
N VAL A 528 -20.95 -4.35 -21.12
CA VAL A 528 -21.38 -5.74 -21.19
C VAL A 528 -22.76 -5.86 -20.54
N GLU A 529 -23.74 -6.37 -21.30
CA GLU A 529 -25.16 -6.37 -20.91
C GLU A 529 -25.60 -7.63 -20.13
N HIS A 530 -24.97 -8.02 -19.02
CA HIS A 530 -25.46 -9.16 -18.22
C HIS A 530 -25.37 -8.93 -16.71
N PHE A 531 -26.45 -9.25 -16.00
CA PHE A 531 -26.50 -9.22 -14.53
C PHE A 531 -25.61 -10.33 -13.95
N GLN A 532 -24.79 -9.98 -12.97
CA GLN A 532 -23.98 -10.91 -12.19
C GLN A 532 -24.33 -10.76 -10.71
N PRO A 533 -24.30 -11.86 -9.94
CA PRO A 533 -24.55 -11.81 -8.51
C PRO A 533 -23.49 -10.97 -7.78
N GLN A 534 -23.89 -10.43 -6.64
CA GLN A 534 -23.01 -9.70 -5.75
C GLN A 534 -22.12 -10.69 -4.99
N ARG A 535 -20.81 -10.40 -4.92
CA ARG A 535 -19.81 -11.33 -4.38
C ARG A 535 -18.94 -10.65 -3.36
N ILE A 536 -18.79 -11.32 -2.22
CA ILE A 536 -17.83 -10.94 -1.20
C ILE A 536 -16.75 -12.01 -1.16
N SER A 537 -15.50 -11.59 -1.33
CA SER A 537 -14.34 -12.45 -1.09
C SER A 537 -13.82 -12.20 0.32
N ILE A 538 -13.50 -13.28 1.03
CA ILE A 538 -13.02 -13.25 2.41
C ILE A 538 -11.62 -13.86 2.40
N THR A 539 -10.66 -13.14 2.93
CA THR A 539 -9.24 -13.48 2.89
C THR A 539 -8.64 -13.44 4.28
N TRP A 540 -7.67 -14.30 4.57
CA TRP A 540 -6.99 -14.35 5.87
C TRP A 540 -5.48 -14.37 5.71
N TYR A 541 -4.80 -13.80 6.72
CA TYR A 541 -3.41 -13.36 6.63
C TYR A 541 -2.56 -13.92 7.76
N ALA A 542 -1.24 -13.83 7.59
CA ALA A 542 -0.25 -14.29 8.57
C ALA A 542 -0.21 -13.41 9.83
N ASP A 543 -0.59 -12.13 9.71
CA ASP A 543 -0.76 -11.20 10.83
C ASP A 543 -2.03 -11.43 11.66
N LEU A 544 -2.76 -12.53 11.40
CA LEU A 544 -4.01 -12.92 12.06
C LEU A 544 -5.18 -11.97 11.80
N SER A 545 -5.13 -11.20 10.71
CA SER A 545 -6.28 -10.46 10.21
C SER A 545 -7.13 -11.30 9.24
N VAL A 546 -8.43 -10.98 9.19
CA VAL A 546 -9.36 -11.41 8.14
C VAL A 546 -9.92 -10.16 7.47
N ARG A 547 -9.85 -10.09 6.14
CA ARG A 547 -10.34 -8.95 5.35
C ARG A 547 -11.40 -9.38 4.35
N MET A 548 -12.39 -8.52 4.16
CA MET A 548 -13.47 -8.70 3.21
C MET A 548 -13.32 -7.72 2.05
N TRP A 549 -13.65 -8.19 0.84
CA TRP A 549 -13.58 -7.39 -0.37
C TRP A 549 -14.84 -7.57 -1.20
N ASP A 550 -15.34 -6.48 -1.76
CA ASP A 550 -16.37 -6.54 -2.78
C ASP A 550 -15.74 -6.91 -4.12
N SER A 551 -16.02 -8.13 -4.56
CA SER A 551 -15.58 -8.70 -5.84
C SER A 551 -16.70 -8.70 -6.89
N SER A 552 -17.71 -7.86 -6.71
CA SER A 552 -18.84 -7.77 -7.63
C SER A 552 -18.42 -7.12 -8.95
N ALA A 553 -18.75 -7.76 -10.08
CA ALA A 553 -18.47 -7.21 -11.40
C ALA A 553 -19.14 -5.85 -11.67
N LEU A 554 -20.19 -5.50 -10.90
CA LEU A 554 -20.86 -4.19 -10.97
C LEU A 554 -19.92 -3.01 -10.67
N LEU A 555 -18.88 -3.22 -9.86
CA LEU A 555 -17.85 -2.20 -9.57
C LEU A 555 -17.09 -1.78 -10.84
N LEU A 556 -16.97 -2.72 -11.79
CA LEU A 556 -16.26 -2.55 -13.05
C LEU A 556 -17.15 -1.98 -14.17
N HIS A 557 -18.48 -1.94 -14.00
CA HIS A 557 -19.42 -1.46 -15.02
C HIS A 557 -19.47 0.08 -15.09
N LYS A 558 -18.35 0.70 -15.43
CA LYS A 558 -18.17 2.15 -15.53
C LYS A 558 -17.66 2.50 -16.93
N PHE A 559 -18.44 3.32 -17.63
CA PHE A 559 -18.26 3.66 -19.04
C PHE A 559 -18.11 5.16 -19.20
N ARG A 560 -17.36 5.59 -20.22
CA ARG A 560 -17.19 7.02 -20.51
C ARG A 560 -18.56 7.74 -20.60
N PRO A 561 -18.72 8.90 -19.94
CA PRO A 561 -17.68 9.71 -19.28
C PRO A 561 -17.37 9.33 -17.81
N ASN A 562 -18.09 8.37 -17.21
CA ASN A 562 -17.97 8.03 -15.79
C ASN A 562 -16.86 7.00 -15.56
N PRO A 563 -15.73 7.36 -14.92
CA PRO A 563 -14.64 6.43 -14.64
C PRO A 563 -15.00 5.45 -13.52
N ILE A 564 -14.17 4.42 -13.39
CA ILE A 564 -14.14 3.57 -12.20
C ILE A 564 -13.81 4.44 -10.98
N ASP A 565 -14.58 4.28 -9.90
CA ASP A 565 -14.54 5.11 -8.69
C ASP A 565 -14.19 4.31 -7.43
N CYS A 566 -13.93 3.02 -7.55
CA CYS A 566 -13.50 2.12 -6.47
C CYS A 566 -12.43 1.12 -6.95
N GLU A 567 -11.63 0.60 -6.02
CA GLU A 567 -10.66 -0.45 -6.34
C GLU A 567 -11.40 -1.75 -6.71
N PHE A 568 -10.75 -2.66 -7.45
CA PHE A 568 -11.32 -3.98 -7.73
C PHE A 568 -10.30 -5.09 -7.44
N PRO A 569 -10.60 -6.02 -6.50
CA PRO A 569 -11.73 -5.99 -5.56
C PRO A 569 -11.69 -4.77 -4.64
N ASN A 570 -12.85 -4.24 -4.25
CA ASN A 570 -12.91 -3.06 -3.38
C ASN A 570 -12.74 -3.49 -1.90
N PRO A 571 -11.72 -3.01 -1.18
CA PRO A 571 -11.55 -3.35 0.24
C PRO A 571 -12.71 -2.82 1.09
N LEU A 572 -13.26 -3.66 1.96
CA LEU A 572 -14.27 -3.28 2.95
C LEU A 572 -13.60 -3.18 4.32
N SER A 573 -12.79 -2.14 4.52
CA SER A 573 -11.93 -1.99 5.70
C SER A 573 -12.72 -2.00 7.02
N HIS A 574 -13.92 -1.43 7.04
CA HIS A 574 -14.85 -1.43 8.18
C HIS A 574 -15.39 -2.81 8.57
N LEU A 575 -15.09 -3.86 7.78
CA LEU A 575 -15.45 -5.25 8.06
C LEU A 575 -14.23 -6.10 8.45
N SER A 576 -13.03 -5.52 8.55
CA SER A 576 -11.81 -6.26 8.87
C SER A 576 -11.89 -6.82 10.29
N ILE A 577 -11.39 -8.04 10.51
CA ILE A 577 -11.35 -8.68 11.82
C ILE A 577 -9.88 -8.82 12.22
N ASP A 578 -9.52 -8.31 13.41
CA ASP A 578 -8.23 -8.58 14.04
C ASP A 578 -8.39 -9.62 15.15
N VAL A 579 -7.80 -10.79 14.95
CA VAL A 579 -7.88 -11.89 15.92
C VAL A 579 -6.89 -11.70 17.09
N ASN A 580 -5.88 -10.83 16.95
CA ASN A 580 -4.91 -10.56 18.03
C ASN A 580 -5.58 -9.98 19.27
N ALA A 581 -6.66 -9.20 19.09
CA ALA A 581 -7.48 -8.67 20.19
C ALA A 581 -8.05 -9.79 21.09
N VAL A 582 -8.33 -10.97 20.53
CA VAL A 582 -8.81 -12.14 21.28
C VAL A 582 -7.67 -12.86 21.98
N LEU A 583 -6.53 -13.01 21.30
CA LEU A 583 -5.41 -13.78 21.82
C LEU A 583 -4.69 -13.09 22.97
N THR A 584 -4.74 -11.75 23.01
CA THR A 584 -4.20 -10.92 24.08
C THR A 584 -5.16 -10.77 25.27
N ALA A 585 -6.43 -11.17 25.13
CA ALA A 585 -7.40 -11.11 26.21
C ALA A 585 -7.00 -12.02 27.39
N ALA A 586 -7.17 -11.54 28.63
CA ALA A 586 -6.73 -12.25 29.84
C ALA A 586 -7.36 -13.65 30.01
N SER A 587 -8.56 -13.87 29.47
CA SER A 587 -9.25 -15.17 29.49
C SER A 587 -8.69 -16.19 28.49
N VAL A 588 -7.91 -15.73 27.51
CA VAL A 588 -7.38 -16.54 26.40
C VAL A 588 -5.85 -16.65 26.45
N ALA A 589 -5.14 -15.56 26.78
CA ALA A 589 -3.68 -15.50 26.79
C ALA A 589 -3.00 -16.66 27.53
N PRO A 590 -3.47 -17.12 28.72
CA PRO A 590 -2.87 -18.28 29.40
C PRO A 590 -3.00 -19.60 28.62
N LYS A 591 -4.02 -19.74 27.76
CA LYS A 591 -4.19 -20.92 26.90
C LYS A 591 -3.27 -20.88 25.66
N MET A 592 -2.64 -19.74 25.38
CA MET A 592 -1.86 -19.47 24.18
C MET A 592 -0.35 -19.31 24.44
N GLN A 593 0.09 -19.36 25.70
CA GLN A 593 1.43 -18.95 26.15
C GLN A 593 2.61 -19.72 25.51
N ASP A 594 2.36 -20.86 24.85
CA ASP A 594 3.35 -21.70 24.13
C ASP A 594 2.95 -22.03 22.68
N GLN A 595 1.98 -21.32 22.09
CA GLN A 595 1.48 -21.60 20.74
C GLN A 595 1.68 -20.39 19.82
N ASN A 596 2.09 -20.65 18.58
CA ASN A 596 2.06 -19.66 17.50
C ASN A 596 0.79 -19.88 16.66
N PRO A 597 -0.33 -19.20 16.99
CA PRO A 597 -1.56 -19.35 16.23
C PRO A 597 -1.39 -18.86 14.80
N THR A 598 -2.04 -19.55 13.87
CA THR A 598 -2.23 -19.15 12.48
C THR A 598 -3.68 -19.41 12.11
N ILE A 599 -4.25 -18.66 11.17
CA ILE A 599 -5.61 -18.93 10.68
C ILE A 599 -5.56 -20.14 9.75
N GLN A 600 -6.31 -21.20 10.09
CA GLN A 600 -6.42 -22.41 9.29
C GLN A 600 -7.37 -22.20 8.10
N PHE A 601 -8.57 -21.65 8.36
CA PHE A 601 -9.54 -21.21 7.38
C PHE A 601 -10.63 -20.35 8.06
N VAL A 602 -11.47 -19.71 7.24
CA VAL A 602 -12.60 -18.89 7.70
C VAL A 602 -13.88 -19.40 7.05
N GLU A 603 -14.96 -19.44 7.82
CA GLU A 603 -16.30 -19.79 7.35
C GLU A 603 -17.27 -18.64 7.62
N MET A 604 -18.08 -18.26 6.64
CA MET A 604 -19.07 -17.19 6.76
C MET A 604 -20.45 -17.69 6.37
N ALA A 605 -21.44 -17.36 7.20
CA ALA A 605 -22.84 -17.53 6.91
C ALA A 605 -23.36 -16.27 6.19
N SER A 606 -23.76 -16.42 4.93
CA SER A 606 -24.04 -15.29 4.03
C SER A 606 -25.36 -14.56 4.32
N GLU A 607 -26.36 -15.23 4.90
CA GLU A 607 -27.63 -14.62 5.31
C GLU A 607 -27.55 -14.06 6.74
N SER A 608 -26.95 -14.79 7.69
CA SER A 608 -26.83 -14.31 9.08
C SER A 608 -25.70 -13.32 9.31
N LEU A 609 -24.77 -13.20 8.35
CA LEU A 609 -23.56 -12.35 8.42
C LEU A 609 -22.72 -12.65 9.67
N GLU A 610 -22.62 -13.95 10.00
CA GLU A 610 -21.77 -14.49 11.06
C GLU A 610 -20.48 -15.05 10.44
N CYS A 611 -19.35 -14.85 11.11
CA CYS A 611 -18.03 -15.26 10.63
C CYS A 611 -17.31 -16.08 11.69
N ALA A 612 -16.98 -17.33 11.38
CA ALA A 612 -16.19 -18.22 12.22
C ALA A 612 -14.74 -18.28 11.72
N VAL A 613 -13.80 -17.87 12.57
CA VAL A 613 -12.35 -17.93 12.31
C VAL A 613 -11.77 -19.13 13.04
N VAL A 614 -11.19 -20.07 12.28
CA VAL A 614 -10.62 -21.31 12.80
C VAL A 614 -9.10 -21.17 12.91
N LEU A 615 -8.55 -21.34 14.11
CA LEU A 615 -7.12 -21.24 14.38
C LEU A 615 -6.45 -22.62 14.37
N SER A 616 -5.15 -22.64 14.01
CA SER A 616 -4.29 -23.84 14.05
C SER A 616 -4.16 -24.48 15.43
N THR A 617 -4.51 -23.73 16.48
CA THR A 617 -4.54 -24.14 17.89
C THR A 617 -5.74 -25.02 18.24
N GLY A 618 -6.73 -25.10 17.35
CA GLY A 618 -8.02 -25.75 17.60
C GLY A 618 -9.12 -24.80 18.06
N MET A 619 -8.81 -23.54 18.39
CA MET A 619 -9.80 -22.56 18.79
C MET A 619 -10.62 -22.07 17.59
N VAL A 620 -11.93 -21.93 17.77
CA VAL A 620 -12.85 -21.33 16.79
C VAL A 620 -13.47 -20.09 17.40
N VAL A 621 -13.27 -18.94 16.78
CA VAL A 621 -13.79 -17.64 17.25
C VAL A 621 -14.91 -17.19 16.31
N VAL A 622 -16.07 -16.88 16.85
CA VAL A 622 -17.23 -16.40 16.09
C VAL A 622 -17.41 -14.91 16.29
N TYR A 623 -17.60 -14.22 15.17
CA TYR A 623 -17.91 -12.81 15.06
C TYR A 623 -19.30 -12.64 14.45
N GLN A 624 -19.99 -11.58 14.85
CA GLN A 624 -21.29 -11.21 14.29
C GLN A 624 -21.27 -9.77 13.83
N LEU A 625 -21.88 -9.49 12.66
CA LEU A 625 -22.11 -8.13 12.22
C LEU A 625 -23.05 -7.45 13.20
N SER A 626 -22.56 -6.42 13.90
CA SER A 626 -23.31 -5.74 14.94
C SER A 626 -23.58 -4.29 14.56
N SER A 627 -24.76 -3.81 14.94
CA SER A 627 -25.06 -2.39 15.04
C SER A 627 -24.39 -1.89 16.32
N SER A 628 -23.30 -1.11 16.19
CA SER A 628 -22.45 -0.64 17.29
C SER A 628 -23.22 -0.40 18.61
N PRO A 629 -23.03 -1.24 19.64
CA PRO A 629 -23.70 -1.02 20.92
C PRO A 629 -23.06 0.18 21.62
N ASN A 630 -23.87 1.13 22.10
CA ASN A 630 -23.39 2.29 22.86
C ASN A 630 -22.63 1.92 24.15
N HIS A 631 -22.79 0.69 24.65
CA HIS A 631 -22.10 0.15 25.83
C HIS A 631 -21.79 -1.33 25.66
N LEU A 632 -20.56 -1.73 26.02
CA LEU A 632 -20.16 -3.14 26.06
C LEU A 632 -20.81 -3.84 27.26
N PRO A 633 -21.36 -5.06 27.07
CA PRO A 633 -21.89 -5.84 28.18
C PRO A 633 -20.77 -6.30 29.12
N PRO A 634 -21.06 -6.54 30.41
CA PRO A 634 -20.10 -7.11 31.35
C PRO A 634 -19.69 -8.53 30.94
N SER A 635 -18.53 -8.98 31.42
CA SER A 635 -18.08 -10.37 31.25
C SER A 635 -19.11 -11.34 31.84
N GLU A 636 -19.46 -12.37 31.09
CA GLU A 636 -20.43 -13.41 31.47
C GLU A 636 -19.77 -14.79 31.36
N GLU A 637 -19.96 -15.62 32.39
CA GLU A 637 -19.58 -17.04 32.33
C GLU A 637 -20.68 -17.84 31.62
N LEU A 638 -20.29 -18.61 30.61
CA LEU A 638 -21.19 -19.49 29.87
C LEU A 638 -21.35 -20.84 30.60
N PRO A 639 -22.49 -21.54 30.42
CA PRO A 639 -22.78 -22.79 31.15
C PRO A 639 -21.84 -23.93 30.79
N ASP A 640 -21.19 -23.87 29.63
CA ASP A 640 -20.33 -24.91 29.09
C ASP A 640 -18.87 -24.47 29.14
N PRO A 641 -17.96 -25.23 29.78
CA PRO A 641 -16.56 -24.82 30.00
C PRO A 641 -15.74 -24.71 28.70
N GLU A 642 -16.21 -25.33 27.63
CA GLU A 642 -15.58 -25.25 26.31
C GLU A 642 -15.87 -23.93 25.57
N LEU A 643 -16.88 -23.17 26.03
CA LEU A 643 -17.29 -21.90 25.44
C LEU A 643 -16.77 -20.71 26.26
N LEU A 644 -16.37 -19.66 25.56
CA LEU A 644 -15.91 -18.40 26.15
C LEU A 644 -16.75 -17.26 25.57
N SER A 645 -17.40 -16.47 26.43
CA SER A 645 -18.10 -15.25 26.01
C SER A 645 -17.07 -14.17 25.69
N LEU A 646 -17.15 -13.58 24.51
CA LEU A 646 -16.25 -12.51 24.06
C LEU A 646 -16.96 -11.16 23.89
N LYS A 647 -18.26 -11.09 24.17
CA LYS A 647 -19.09 -9.89 24.00
C LYS A 647 -18.62 -8.65 24.77
N HIS A 648 -17.87 -8.87 25.85
CA HIS A 648 -17.34 -7.81 26.71
C HIS A 648 -16.09 -7.14 26.12
N LEU A 649 -15.51 -7.73 25.07
CA LEU A 649 -14.34 -7.18 24.38
C LEU A 649 -14.79 -6.21 23.29
N ALA A 650 -14.10 -5.09 23.17
CA ALA A 650 -14.30 -4.14 22.08
C ALA A 650 -13.69 -4.70 20.79
N SER A 651 -14.42 -4.55 19.68
CA SER A 651 -13.83 -4.65 18.34
C SER A 651 -13.42 -3.25 17.91
N MET A 652 -12.12 -2.99 17.80
CA MET A 652 -11.63 -1.69 17.35
C MET A 652 -11.82 -1.58 15.84
N ASP A 653 -12.43 -0.48 15.38
CA ASP A 653 -12.56 -0.10 13.97
C ASP A 653 -13.21 -1.11 13.00
N SER A 654 -14.00 -2.05 13.54
CA SER A 654 -14.75 -3.04 12.76
C SER A 654 -16.21 -3.14 13.17
N LYS A 655 -17.10 -3.38 12.19
CA LYS A 655 -18.50 -3.74 12.43
C LYS A 655 -18.68 -5.19 12.90
N PHE A 656 -17.68 -6.05 12.68
CA PHE A 656 -17.71 -7.41 13.21
C PHE A 656 -17.35 -7.38 14.68
N SER A 657 -18.34 -7.66 15.51
CA SER A 657 -18.19 -7.72 16.96
C SER A 657 -17.86 -9.14 17.42
N LEU A 658 -17.05 -9.23 18.47
CA LEU A 658 -16.69 -10.47 19.11
C LEU A 658 -17.90 -11.09 19.81
N TYR A 659 -18.16 -12.38 19.54
CA TYR A 659 -19.34 -13.06 20.07
C TYR A 659 -19.00 -14.18 21.07
N VAL A 660 -18.49 -15.31 20.56
CA VAL A 660 -18.16 -16.49 21.36
C VAL A 660 -16.94 -17.20 20.78
N ALA A 661 -16.12 -17.82 21.62
CA ALA A 661 -15.10 -18.77 21.20
C ALA A 661 -15.37 -20.18 21.73
N LEU A 662 -15.12 -21.18 20.88
CA LEU A 662 -15.12 -22.60 21.22
C LEU A 662 -13.67 -23.09 21.29
N SER A 663 -13.25 -23.61 22.45
CA SER A 663 -11.88 -24.09 22.69
C SER A 663 -11.87 -25.32 23.62
N PRO A 664 -12.42 -26.47 23.19
CA PRO A 664 -12.55 -27.69 24.00
C PRO A 664 -11.23 -28.44 24.19
N SER A 665 -10.29 -28.31 23.25
CA SER A 665 -9.02 -29.02 23.24
C SER A 665 -7.97 -28.25 22.43
N THR A 666 -6.72 -28.71 22.48
CA THR A 666 -5.63 -28.24 21.60
C THR A 666 -5.52 -29.05 20.30
N SER A 667 -6.50 -29.92 20.02
CA SER A 667 -6.55 -30.70 18.78
C SER A 667 -6.90 -29.79 17.59
N LYS A 668 -6.33 -30.07 16.41
CA LYS A 668 -6.67 -29.32 15.19
C LYS A 668 -8.12 -29.56 14.78
N VAL A 669 -8.77 -28.52 14.28
CA VAL A 669 -10.11 -28.62 13.67
C VAL A 669 -10.00 -29.38 12.35
N SER A 670 -10.84 -30.41 12.19
CA SER A 670 -10.93 -31.22 10.98
C SER A 670 -12.02 -30.75 10.02
N ALA A 671 -13.13 -30.24 10.56
CA ALA A 671 -14.22 -29.63 9.79
C ALA A 671 -15.00 -28.65 10.67
N CYS A 672 -15.55 -27.61 10.05
CA CYS A 672 -16.43 -26.63 10.65
C CYS A 672 -17.64 -26.45 9.72
N ALA A 673 -18.82 -26.25 10.29
CA ALA A 673 -20.01 -25.85 9.55
C ALA A 673 -20.81 -24.81 10.33
N LEU A 674 -21.05 -23.65 9.71
CA LEU A 674 -21.81 -22.53 10.24
C LEU A 674 -23.15 -22.42 9.50
N ALA A 675 -24.26 -22.36 10.23
CA ALA A 675 -25.60 -22.22 9.66
C ALA A 675 -26.13 -20.79 9.79
N ASP A 676 -26.84 -20.30 8.76
CA ASP A 676 -27.54 -19.01 8.72
C ASP A 676 -28.70 -18.84 9.74
N ILE A 677 -28.86 -19.82 10.62
CA ILE A 677 -29.92 -19.87 11.64
C ILE A 677 -29.35 -20.02 13.06
N GLY A 678 -28.07 -19.66 13.24
CA GLY A 678 -27.42 -19.54 14.55
C GLY A 678 -26.93 -20.86 15.14
N PHE A 679 -26.43 -21.78 14.32
CA PHE A 679 -25.80 -23.02 14.79
C PHE A 679 -24.39 -23.18 14.23
N LEU A 680 -23.49 -23.65 15.09
CA LEU A 680 -22.10 -23.97 14.76
C LEU A 680 -21.84 -25.43 15.05
N ALA A 681 -21.22 -26.15 14.11
CA ALA A 681 -20.73 -27.50 14.31
C ALA A 681 -19.22 -27.53 14.06
N VAL A 682 -18.44 -28.10 14.99
CA VAL A 682 -16.98 -28.18 14.87
C VAL A 682 -16.53 -29.58 15.25
N SER A 683 -15.78 -30.22 14.36
CA SER A 683 -15.12 -31.50 14.63
C SER A 683 -13.60 -31.36 14.68
N TYR A 684 -12.97 -32.25 15.43
CA TYR A 684 -11.53 -32.23 15.70
C TYR A 684 -10.85 -33.51 15.23
N THR A 685 -9.55 -33.41 14.97
CA THR A 685 -8.71 -34.55 14.54
C THR A 685 -8.59 -35.65 15.61
N ASP A 686 -8.96 -35.37 16.85
CA ASP A 686 -9.05 -36.37 17.92
C ASP A 686 -10.37 -37.15 17.95
N GLY A 687 -11.27 -36.89 16.98
CA GLY A 687 -12.56 -37.56 16.82
C GLY A 687 -13.71 -36.90 17.58
N SER A 688 -13.47 -35.81 18.30
CA SER A 688 -14.55 -35.08 18.98
C SER A 688 -15.39 -34.24 18.00
N LEU A 689 -16.68 -34.07 18.31
CA LEU A 689 -17.63 -33.23 17.57
C LEU A 689 -18.49 -32.46 18.56
N TYR A 690 -18.56 -31.15 18.37
CA TYR A 690 -19.35 -30.23 19.17
C TYR A 690 -20.37 -29.52 18.28
N VAL A 691 -21.60 -29.38 18.78
CA VAL A 691 -22.64 -28.56 18.15
C VAL A 691 -23.09 -27.52 19.16
N VAL A 692 -23.09 -26.26 18.74
CA VAL A 692 -23.41 -25.09 19.55
C VAL A 692 -24.64 -24.39 18.99
N ASP A 693 -25.63 -24.13 19.84
CA ASP A 693 -26.69 -23.16 19.56
C ASP A 693 -26.19 -21.78 19.97
N MET A 694 -26.01 -20.89 19.00
CA MET A 694 -25.39 -19.59 19.22
C MET A 694 -26.38 -18.55 19.78
N ARG A 695 -27.70 -18.76 19.78
CA ARG A 695 -28.67 -17.73 20.23
C ARG A 695 -28.71 -17.54 21.75
N GLY A 696 -28.29 -18.57 22.48
CA GLY A 696 -27.97 -18.54 23.89
C GLY A 696 -26.81 -19.51 24.07
N PRO A 697 -25.56 -19.07 23.76
CA PRO A 697 -24.43 -19.94 23.46
C PRO A 697 -24.33 -21.15 24.38
N LYS A 698 -24.72 -22.31 23.84
CA LYS A 698 -24.77 -23.57 24.57
C LYS A 698 -24.43 -24.74 23.67
N VAL A 699 -23.65 -25.68 24.19
CA VAL A 699 -23.33 -26.94 23.52
C VAL A 699 -24.53 -27.89 23.61
N ILE A 700 -25.13 -28.20 22.46
CA ILE A 700 -26.29 -29.09 22.33
C ILE A 700 -25.93 -30.52 21.89
N LEU A 701 -24.70 -30.74 21.42
CA LEU A 701 -24.15 -32.08 21.16
C LEU A 701 -22.68 -32.14 21.57
N ARG A 702 -22.32 -33.22 22.29
CA ARG A 702 -20.92 -33.58 22.61
C ARG A 702 -20.65 -35.02 22.21
N VAL A 703 -19.85 -35.21 21.17
CA VAL A 703 -19.27 -36.51 20.85
C VAL A 703 -17.81 -36.47 21.31
N THR A 704 -17.46 -37.31 22.28
CA THR A 704 -16.12 -37.36 22.88
C THR A 704 -15.35 -38.61 22.42
N LYS A 705 -14.04 -38.63 22.69
CA LYS A 705 -13.15 -39.74 22.32
C LYS A 705 -13.70 -41.09 22.82
N PRO A 706 -13.64 -42.16 22.02
CA PRO A 706 -13.95 -43.49 22.53
C PRO A 706 -12.94 -43.86 23.63
N LYS A 707 -13.43 -44.09 24.86
CA LYS A 707 -12.60 -44.65 25.93
C LYS A 707 -12.18 -46.06 25.52
N SER A 708 -10.90 -46.26 25.24
CA SER A 708 -10.30 -47.57 24.94
C SER A 708 -10.75 -48.61 25.98
N ARG A 709 -11.61 -49.54 25.55
CA ARG A 709 -11.82 -50.78 26.27
C ARG A 709 -10.73 -51.74 25.81
N HIS A 710 -9.94 -52.22 26.77
CA HIS A 710 -8.89 -53.22 26.62
C HIS A 710 -9.13 -54.19 25.43
N SER A 711 -8.51 -53.92 24.30
CA SER A 711 -8.24 -54.95 23.29
C SER A 711 -6.84 -54.72 22.75
N ILE A 712 -5.98 -55.69 23.04
CA ILE A 712 -4.60 -55.75 22.58
C ILE A 712 -4.67 -56.21 21.13
N HIS A 713 -4.88 -55.29 20.18
CA HIS A 713 -4.57 -55.53 18.76
C HIS A 713 -4.35 -54.19 18.03
N MET A 714 -3.21 -54.11 17.35
CA MET A 714 -2.77 -53.16 16.31
C MET A 714 -3.75 -52.04 15.91
N GLY A 715 -3.35 -50.80 16.21
CA GLY A 715 -3.72 -49.53 15.57
C GLY A 715 -5.14 -49.41 14.99
N SER A 716 -6.14 -49.08 15.80
CA SER A 716 -7.38 -48.52 15.27
C SER A 716 -7.17 -47.03 15.00
N ASP A 717 -6.96 -46.65 13.74
CA ASP A 717 -7.02 -45.25 13.32
C ASP A 717 -8.38 -44.66 13.72
N ILE A 718 -8.36 -43.50 14.38
CA ILE A 718 -9.58 -42.78 14.77
C ILE A 718 -10.31 -42.33 13.50
N ASP A 719 -11.60 -42.67 13.39
CA ASP A 719 -12.40 -42.27 12.23
C ASP A 719 -12.88 -40.82 12.34
N ILE A 720 -12.09 -39.90 11.78
CA ILE A 720 -12.27 -38.44 11.88
C ILE A 720 -13.39 -37.95 10.95
N VAL A 721 -14.23 -37.04 11.45
CA VAL A 721 -15.19 -36.28 10.61
C VAL A 721 -14.41 -35.28 9.76
N SER A 722 -14.49 -35.41 8.44
CA SER A 722 -13.76 -34.58 7.48
C SER A 722 -14.63 -33.55 6.75
N SER A 723 -15.95 -33.67 6.84
CA SER A 723 -16.89 -32.73 6.23
C SER A 723 -18.17 -32.64 7.05
N LEU A 724 -18.70 -31.42 7.19
CA LEU A 724 -19.93 -31.10 7.91
C LEU A 724 -20.85 -30.27 7.00
N LEU A 725 -22.16 -30.52 7.05
CA LEU A 725 -23.14 -29.70 6.33
C LEU A 725 -24.42 -29.57 7.15
N TRP A 726 -24.89 -28.33 7.31
CA TRP A 726 -26.22 -28.03 7.82
C TRP A 726 -27.26 -28.01 6.70
N THR A 727 -28.39 -28.67 6.93
CA THR A 727 -29.51 -28.72 5.98
C THR A 727 -30.85 -28.74 6.70
N ILE A 728 -31.88 -28.24 6.02
CA ILE A 728 -33.28 -28.50 6.38
C ILE A 728 -33.88 -29.34 5.25
N SER A 729 -34.19 -30.60 5.54
CA SER A 729 -34.62 -31.56 4.53
C SER A 729 -35.44 -32.72 5.14
N PRO A 730 -36.20 -33.47 4.32
CA PRO A 730 -36.88 -34.71 4.72
C PRO A 730 -35.94 -35.93 4.68
N LEU A 731 -36.31 -37.01 5.34
CA LEU A 731 -35.72 -38.36 5.18
C LEU A 731 -36.61 -39.20 4.30
N GLU A 732 -36.09 -40.35 3.88
CA GLU A 732 -36.89 -41.38 3.23
C GLU A 732 -38.04 -41.88 4.13
N LYS A 733 -37.80 -42.07 5.43
CA LYS A 733 -38.79 -42.60 6.39
C LYS A 733 -39.52 -41.51 7.19
N ASP A 734 -39.12 -40.26 7.02
CA ASP A 734 -39.68 -39.09 7.72
C ASP A 734 -39.77 -37.92 6.74
N GLU A 735 -40.96 -37.74 6.18
CA GLU A 735 -41.23 -36.71 5.17
C GLU A 735 -41.26 -35.29 5.73
N ARG A 736 -41.12 -35.12 7.06
CA ARG A 736 -41.09 -33.79 7.68
C ARG A 736 -39.75 -33.12 7.43
N LEU A 737 -39.81 -31.83 7.10
CA LEU A 737 -38.64 -30.97 7.13
C LEU A 737 -38.15 -30.89 8.58
N ALA A 738 -36.87 -31.17 8.79
CA ALA A 738 -36.22 -31.01 10.09
C ALA A 738 -34.82 -30.44 9.90
N LEU A 739 -34.32 -29.74 10.93
CA LEU A 739 -32.94 -29.29 10.98
C LEU A 739 -32.01 -30.48 11.18
N ARG A 740 -31.00 -30.61 10.31
CA ARG A 740 -30.07 -31.73 10.34
C ARG A 740 -28.64 -31.31 10.10
N LEU A 741 -27.74 -31.99 10.80
CA LEU A 741 -26.30 -31.93 10.58
C LEU A 741 -25.87 -33.25 9.93
N ILE A 742 -25.23 -33.17 8.78
CA ILE A 742 -24.62 -34.29 8.10
C ILE A 742 -23.12 -34.27 8.43
N ALA A 743 -22.59 -35.37 8.96
CA ALA A 743 -21.18 -35.55 9.27
C ALA A 743 -20.60 -36.68 8.42
N GLY A 744 -19.74 -36.32 7.47
CA GLY A 744 -18.98 -37.24 6.63
C GLY A 744 -17.68 -37.64 7.32
N HIS A 745 -17.51 -38.93 7.61
CA HIS A 745 -16.29 -39.47 8.18
C HIS A 745 -15.28 -39.91 7.11
N SER A 746 -14.01 -39.85 7.47
CA SER A 746 -12.88 -40.23 6.61
C SER A 746 -12.97 -41.69 6.16
N SER A 747 -13.55 -42.59 6.96
CA SER A 747 -13.83 -43.99 6.60
C SER A 747 -14.83 -44.18 5.46
N GLY A 748 -15.61 -43.15 5.11
CA GLY A 748 -16.78 -43.26 4.25
C GLY A 748 -18.08 -43.48 5.03
N THR A 749 -18.07 -43.45 6.36
CA THR A 749 -19.30 -43.45 7.17
C THR A 749 -19.97 -42.07 7.15
N LEU A 750 -21.25 -41.99 6.82
CA LEU A 750 -22.05 -40.77 6.94
C LEU A 750 -22.96 -40.87 8.16
N LYS A 751 -22.97 -39.84 9.01
CA LYS A 751 -23.91 -39.72 10.13
C LYS A 751 -24.82 -38.53 9.94
N VAL A 752 -26.12 -38.72 10.14
CA VAL A 752 -27.12 -37.66 10.07
C VAL A 752 -27.74 -37.47 11.45
N PHE A 753 -27.50 -36.30 12.05
CA PHE A 753 -28.06 -35.88 13.33
C PHE A 753 -29.31 -35.03 13.06
N THR A 754 -30.42 -35.33 13.71
CA THR A 754 -31.67 -34.55 13.60
C THR A 754 -31.87 -33.74 14.86
N PHE A 755 -32.24 -32.47 14.71
CA PHE A 755 -32.49 -31.56 15.83
C PHE A 755 -33.94 -31.13 15.84
N GLY A 756 -34.55 -31.19 17.02
CA GLY A 756 -35.91 -30.74 17.27
C GLY A 756 -35.93 -29.63 18.31
N ARG A 757 -36.94 -28.77 18.20
CA ARG A 757 -37.21 -27.71 19.17
C ARG A 757 -38.09 -28.25 20.29
N SER A 758 -37.58 -28.17 21.52
CA SER A 758 -38.29 -28.50 22.76
C SER A 758 -39.34 -27.44 23.12
N VAL A 759 -40.20 -27.76 24.09
CA VAL A 759 -41.28 -26.87 24.57
C VAL A 759 -40.74 -25.57 25.17
N ASP A 760 -39.55 -25.63 25.78
CA ASP A 760 -38.82 -24.48 26.32
C ASP A 760 -38.08 -23.66 25.24
N SER A 761 -38.34 -23.93 23.97
CA SER A 761 -37.65 -23.37 22.81
C SER A 761 -36.16 -23.73 22.67
N SER A 762 -35.62 -24.62 23.51
CA SER A 762 -34.27 -25.13 23.34
C SER A 762 -34.19 -26.14 22.18
N TRP A 763 -33.06 -26.21 21.50
CA TRP A 763 -32.82 -27.22 20.47
C TRP A 763 -32.04 -28.38 21.06
N ASN A 764 -32.51 -29.60 20.78
CA ASN A 764 -31.88 -30.83 21.26
C ASN A 764 -31.83 -31.88 20.15
N LEU A 765 -30.90 -32.83 20.28
CA LEU A 765 -30.83 -33.99 19.40
C LEU A 765 -32.11 -34.84 19.54
N THR A 766 -32.74 -35.18 18.41
CA THR A 766 -33.91 -36.06 18.36
C THR A 766 -33.55 -37.43 17.82
N GLY A 767 -33.75 -38.46 18.63
CA GLY A 767 -33.46 -39.85 18.26
C GLY A 767 -31.96 -40.16 18.15
N GLU A 768 -31.65 -41.37 17.67
CA GLU A 768 -30.27 -41.76 17.39
C GLU A 768 -29.80 -41.26 16.01
N PRO A 769 -28.51 -40.89 15.86
CA PRO A 769 -27.97 -40.49 14.57
C PRO A 769 -28.06 -41.62 13.56
N MET A 770 -28.62 -41.35 12.39
CA MET A 770 -28.72 -42.36 11.34
C MET A 770 -27.37 -42.52 10.65
N LYS A 771 -27.09 -43.75 10.22
CA LYS A 771 -25.87 -44.10 9.50
C LYS A 771 -26.21 -44.43 8.05
N SER A 772 -25.40 -43.91 7.14
CA SER A 772 -25.46 -44.21 5.71
C SER A 772 -24.03 -44.34 5.17
N ASP A 773 -23.88 -44.90 3.97
CA ASP A 773 -22.59 -45.04 3.31
C ASP A 773 -22.30 -43.83 2.42
N SER A 774 -21.06 -43.37 2.44
CA SER A 774 -20.54 -42.29 1.59
C SER A 774 -19.21 -42.69 0.94
N PRO A 775 -18.76 -41.96 -0.10
CA PRO A 775 -17.38 -42.07 -0.56
C PRO A 775 -16.37 -41.81 0.58
N VAL A 776 -15.25 -42.54 0.55
CA VAL A 776 -14.15 -42.40 1.52
C VAL A 776 -13.56 -40.98 1.44
N GLN A 777 -13.23 -40.39 2.60
CA GLN A 777 -12.71 -39.02 2.72
C GLN A 777 -13.54 -37.99 1.93
N PRO A 778 -14.78 -37.71 2.37
CA PRO A 778 -15.65 -36.74 1.72
C PRO A 778 -15.00 -35.35 1.73
N LEU A 779 -14.94 -34.74 0.55
CA LEU A 779 -14.48 -33.38 0.30
C LEU A 779 -15.64 -32.40 0.43
N GLN A 780 -16.78 -32.71 -0.20
CA GLN A 780 -17.96 -31.86 -0.23
C GLN A 780 -19.26 -32.67 -0.13
N ILE A 781 -20.24 -32.08 0.54
CA ILE A 781 -21.58 -32.64 0.74
C ILE A 781 -22.57 -31.58 0.24
N PHE A 782 -23.52 -32.01 -0.59
CA PHE A 782 -24.60 -31.14 -1.08
C PHE A 782 -25.94 -31.84 -0.86
N VAL A 783 -26.94 -31.05 -0.46
CA VAL A 783 -28.34 -31.47 -0.48
C VAL A 783 -29.06 -30.52 -1.42
N ILE A 784 -29.70 -31.06 -2.45
CA ILE A 784 -30.40 -30.27 -3.47
C ILE A 784 -31.84 -30.74 -3.64
N ASP A 785 -32.73 -29.86 -4.04
CA ASP A 785 -34.11 -30.20 -4.38
C ASP A 785 -34.13 -31.10 -5.63
N SER A 786 -34.85 -32.23 -5.57
CA SER A 786 -34.87 -33.21 -6.67
C SER A 786 -35.51 -32.72 -7.97
N LYS A 787 -36.30 -31.64 -7.93
CA LYS A 787 -36.99 -31.06 -9.09
C LYS A 787 -36.35 -29.77 -9.56
N ARG A 788 -35.92 -28.92 -8.62
CA ARG A 788 -35.39 -27.58 -8.90
C ARG A 788 -33.87 -27.53 -8.95
N GLY A 789 -33.15 -28.50 -8.38
CA GLY A 789 -31.69 -28.47 -8.24
C GLY A 789 -31.14 -27.43 -7.24
N SER A 790 -31.98 -26.52 -6.75
CA SER A 790 -31.62 -25.52 -5.74
C SER A 790 -31.15 -26.17 -4.44
N ARG A 791 -30.12 -25.61 -3.80
CA ARG A 791 -29.56 -26.14 -2.54
C ARG A 791 -30.56 -26.08 -1.38
N CYS A 792 -30.56 -27.12 -0.54
CA CYS A 792 -31.34 -27.25 0.69
C CYS A 792 -30.50 -26.84 1.93
N THR A 793 -29.95 -25.64 1.93
CA THR A 793 -29.23 -25.01 3.06
C THR A 793 -30.10 -24.87 4.32
N ALA A 794 -29.47 -24.75 5.49
CA ALA A 794 -30.17 -24.42 6.74
C ALA A 794 -30.28 -22.90 6.91
N ASN A 795 -31.36 -22.33 6.38
CA ASN A 795 -31.55 -20.88 6.32
C ASN A 795 -32.90 -20.43 6.89
N ARG A 796 -33.12 -19.12 7.01
CA ARG A 796 -34.32 -18.56 7.67
C ARG A 796 -35.60 -19.00 6.97
N SER A 797 -35.62 -18.91 5.66
CA SER A 797 -36.78 -19.25 4.82
C SER A 797 -37.20 -20.71 4.98
N LYS A 798 -36.24 -21.65 5.01
CA LYS A 798 -36.54 -23.07 5.21
C LYS A 798 -36.86 -23.43 6.65
N LEU A 799 -36.30 -22.71 7.62
CA LEU A 799 -36.67 -22.88 9.02
C LEU A 799 -38.14 -22.50 9.24
N LEU A 800 -38.60 -21.41 8.62
CA LEU A 800 -40.02 -21.03 8.63
C LEU A 800 -40.90 -22.11 7.97
N ALA A 801 -40.51 -22.60 6.79
CA ALA A 801 -41.24 -23.68 6.11
C ALA A 801 -41.33 -24.98 6.94
N CYS A 802 -40.27 -25.30 7.67
CA CYS A 802 -40.22 -26.41 8.64
C CYS A 802 -41.20 -26.20 9.80
N MET A 803 -41.32 -24.97 10.31
CA MET A 803 -42.25 -24.64 11.40
C MET A 803 -43.72 -24.65 10.94
N ASP A 804 -43.99 -24.28 9.69
CA ASP A 804 -45.35 -24.25 9.11
C ASP A 804 -45.84 -25.64 8.65
N ASN A 805 -45.04 -26.71 8.82
CA ASN A 805 -45.30 -28.06 8.29
C ASN A 805 -45.66 -28.06 6.80
N SER A 806 -45.01 -27.19 6.02
CA SER A 806 -45.18 -27.17 4.56
C SER A 806 -44.71 -28.51 3.97
N GLY A 807 -45.42 -29.02 2.96
CA GLY A 807 -45.07 -30.29 2.32
C GLY A 807 -43.64 -30.27 1.76
N ALA A 808 -42.85 -31.30 2.07
CA ALA A 808 -41.46 -31.41 1.62
C ALA A 808 -41.38 -32.01 0.21
N SER A 809 -40.58 -31.39 -0.67
CA SER A 809 -40.17 -32.06 -1.91
C SER A 809 -39.03 -33.05 -1.61
N PRO A 810 -38.94 -34.18 -2.34
CA PRO A 810 -37.80 -35.09 -2.21
C PRO A 810 -36.49 -34.35 -2.50
N VAL A 811 -35.42 -34.72 -1.80
CA VAL A 811 -34.10 -34.13 -1.98
C VAL A 811 -33.13 -35.14 -2.58
N LEU A 812 -32.01 -34.68 -3.12
CA LEU A 812 -30.89 -35.49 -3.55
C LEU A 812 -29.68 -35.16 -2.67
N LEU A 813 -29.05 -36.18 -2.13
CA LEU A 813 -27.80 -36.08 -1.39
C LEU A 813 -26.65 -36.41 -2.35
N VAL A 814 -25.82 -35.42 -2.67
CA VAL A 814 -24.63 -35.58 -3.50
C VAL A 814 -23.40 -35.46 -2.61
N ILE A 815 -22.58 -36.49 -2.57
CA ILE A 815 -21.35 -36.51 -1.79
C ILE A 815 -20.19 -36.80 -2.73
N ALA A 816 -19.17 -35.96 -2.69
CA ALA A 816 -17.93 -36.16 -3.43
C ALA A 816 -16.78 -36.37 -2.45
N GLY A 817 -16.06 -37.48 -2.60
CA GLY A 817 -14.82 -37.77 -1.87
C GLY A 817 -13.62 -37.77 -2.80
N ILE A 818 -12.43 -38.10 -2.28
CA ILE A 818 -11.18 -38.07 -3.05
C ILE A 818 -11.06 -39.15 -4.13
N LYS A 819 -11.96 -40.16 -4.15
CA LYS A 819 -11.94 -41.30 -5.10
C LYS A 819 -13.16 -41.38 -6.01
N GLY A 820 -14.20 -40.61 -5.73
CA GLY A 820 -15.44 -40.66 -6.49
C GLY A 820 -16.54 -39.83 -5.87
N ALA A 821 -17.67 -39.73 -6.58
CA ALA A 821 -18.90 -39.13 -6.06
C ALA A 821 -20.07 -40.11 -6.09
N ARG A 822 -21.05 -39.82 -5.25
CA ARG A 822 -22.29 -40.60 -5.11
C ARG A 822 -23.47 -39.65 -4.98
N CYS A 823 -24.58 -39.98 -5.65
CA CYS A 823 -25.85 -39.31 -5.50
C CYS A 823 -26.90 -40.31 -4.97
N ASN A 824 -27.59 -39.95 -3.90
CA ASN A 824 -28.66 -40.72 -3.29
C ASN A 824 -29.98 -39.93 -3.31
N VAL A 825 -31.10 -40.64 -3.40
CA VAL A 825 -32.42 -40.06 -3.14
C VAL A 825 -32.59 -39.90 -1.63
N ASN A 826 -33.04 -38.72 -1.20
CA ASN A 826 -33.11 -38.31 0.20
C ASN A 826 -31.76 -38.46 0.92
N LEU A 827 -31.71 -38.14 2.22
CA LEU A 827 -30.44 -38.25 2.97
C LEU A 827 -30.03 -39.70 3.27
N THR A 828 -31.00 -40.63 3.28
CA THR A 828 -30.80 -42.04 3.70
C THR A 828 -31.35 -43.05 2.70
N GLY A 829 -31.85 -42.60 1.54
CA GLY A 829 -32.46 -43.49 0.57
C GLY A 829 -31.46 -44.11 -0.39
N GLU A 830 -32.01 -44.78 -1.41
CA GLU A 830 -31.25 -45.54 -2.39
C GLU A 830 -30.34 -44.66 -3.27
N ARG A 831 -29.28 -45.27 -3.79
CA ARG A 831 -28.31 -44.63 -4.68
C ARG A 831 -28.87 -44.51 -6.09
N VAL A 832 -28.82 -43.30 -6.65
CA VAL A 832 -29.23 -42.98 -8.03
C VAL A 832 -28.04 -42.89 -8.97
N GLY A 833 -26.93 -42.31 -8.51
CA GLY A 833 -25.72 -42.10 -9.30
C GLY A 833 -24.45 -42.48 -8.54
N LYS A 834 -23.44 -42.96 -9.26
CA LYS A 834 -22.08 -43.17 -8.72
C LYS A 834 -21.06 -42.99 -9.83
N VAL A 835 -19.98 -42.31 -9.50
CA VAL A 835 -18.79 -42.22 -10.34
C VAL A 835 -17.53 -42.42 -9.52
N GLU A 836 -16.53 -43.07 -10.12
CA GLU A 836 -15.18 -43.19 -9.56
C GLU A 836 -14.24 -42.32 -10.39
N TRP A 837 -13.35 -41.60 -9.72
CA TRP A 837 -12.42 -40.71 -10.40
C TRP A 837 -11.41 -41.54 -11.18
N SER A 838 -11.31 -41.29 -12.49
CA SER A 838 -10.25 -41.83 -13.32
C SER A 838 -8.87 -41.42 -12.79
N HIS A 839 -7.93 -42.37 -12.70
CA HIS A 839 -6.54 -42.10 -12.36
C HIS A 839 -5.86 -41.09 -13.30
N ARG A 840 -6.39 -40.92 -14.52
CA ARG A 840 -5.85 -39.97 -15.50
C ARG A 840 -6.19 -38.51 -15.19
N MET A 841 -7.23 -38.23 -14.40
CA MET A 841 -7.60 -36.85 -14.06
C MET A 841 -6.69 -36.21 -13.00
N GLY A 842 -5.85 -37.01 -12.34
CA GLY A 842 -5.10 -36.59 -11.16
C GLY A 842 -5.96 -36.54 -9.90
N LYS A 843 -5.41 -35.98 -8.82
CA LYS A 843 -6.12 -35.79 -7.54
C LYS A 843 -7.18 -34.70 -7.68
N VAL A 844 -8.39 -34.99 -7.20
CA VAL A 844 -9.45 -33.99 -7.04
C VAL A 844 -9.16 -33.12 -5.82
N LEU A 845 -9.09 -31.79 -6.04
CA LEU A 845 -8.76 -30.80 -5.02
C LEU A 845 -10.01 -30.15 -4.42
N ASN A 846 -11.02 -29.89 -5.23
CA ASN A 846 -12.32 -29.37 -4.79
C ASN A 846 -13.44 -29.86 -5.72
N VAL A 847 -14.67 -29.86 -5.24
CA VAL A 847 -15.86 -30.20 -6.02
C VAL A 847 -16.95 -29.18 -5.75
N GLN A 848 -17.70 -28.77 -6.77
CA GLN A 848 -18.77 -27.80 -6.63
C GLN A 848 -19.96 -28.16 -7.51
N ILE A 849 -21.18 -27.96 -7.01
CA ILE A 849 -22.37 -27.94 -7.87
C ILE A 849 -22.52 -26.51 -8.40
N VAL A 850 -22.45 -26.37 -9.71
CA VAL A 850 -22.58 -25.09 -10.44
C VAL A 850 -23.90 -25.01 -11.16
N GLN A 851 -24.42 -23.79 -11.32
CA GLN A 851 -25.68 -23.47 -11.94
C GLN A 851 -25.50 -22.48 -13.10
N LYS A 852 -26.15 -22.76 -14.22
CA LYS A 852 -26.31 -21.84 -15.36
C LYS A 852 -27.63 -22.11 -16.06
N LEU A 853 -28.39 -21.05 -16.40
CA LEU A 853 -29.70 -21.15 -17.06
C LEU A 853 -30.65 -22.16 -16.39
N SER A 854 -30.66 -22.19 -15.06
CA SER A 854 -31.45 -23.14 -14.23
C SER A 854 -31.11 -24.63 -14.41
N SER A 855 -30.01 -24.96 -15.10
CA SER A 855 -29.40 -26.29 -15.09
C SER A 855 -28.24 -26.35 -14.10
N TYR A 856 -27.97 -27.55 -13.60
CA TYR A 856 -27.01 -27.85 -12.56
C TYR A 856 -26.08 -28.97 -12.99
N ALA A 857 -24.79 -28.86 -12.70
CA ALA A 857 -23.81 -29.92 -12.92
C ALA A 857 -22.84 -30.01 -11.74
N LEU A 858 -22.33 -31.21 -11.49
CA LEU A 858 -21.25 -31.43 -10.52
C LEU A 858 -19.91 -31.25 -11.22
N VAL A 859 -19.07 -30.34 -10.74
CA VAL A 859 -17.76 -30.05 -11.32
C VAL A 859 -16.66 -30.42 -10.32
N ALA A 860 -15.73 -31.28 -10.73
CA ALA A 860 -14.57 -31.67 -9.95
C ALA A 860 -13.30 -30.99 -10.48
N PHE A 861 -12.66 -30.18 -9.65
CA PHE A 861 -11.42 -29.47 -9.94
C PHE A 861 -10.22 -30.34 -9.56
N THR A 862 -9.26 -30.50 -10.47
CA THR A 862 -8.12 -31.41 -10.29
C THR A 862 -6.80 -30.65 -10.13
N GLU A 863 -5.79 -31.37 -9.62
CA GLU A 863 -4.42 -30.86 -9.51
C GLU A 863 -3.74 -30.62 -10.85
N ASN A 864 -4.28 -31.20 -11.93
CA ASN A 864 -3.78 -31.07 -13.30
C ASN A 864 -4.34 -29.82 -14.03
N HIS A 865 -5.00 -28.90 -13.30
CA HIS A 865 -5.68 -27.72 -13.86
C HIS A 865 -6.80 -28.10 -14.83
N GLU A 866 -7.60 -29.09 -14.45
CA GLU A 866 -8.78 -29.49 -15.20
C GLU A 866 -10.03 -29.41 -14.33
N ALA A 867 -11.18 -29.14 -14.94
CA ALA A 867 -12.50 -29.22 -14.33
C ALA A 867 -13.34 -30.27 -15.06
N CYS A 868 -13.58 -31.41 -14.41
CA CYS A 868 -14.41 -32.48 -14.95
C CYS A 868 -15.88 -32.26 -14.55
N ALA A 869 -16.78 -32.11 -15.53
CA ALA A 869 -18.21 -31.93 -15.32
C ALA A 869 -18.98 -33.25 -15.41
N TYR A 870 -19.94 -33.43 -14.51
CA TYR A 870 -20.79 -34.62 -14.40
C TYR A 870 -22.26 -34.25 -14.24
N SER A 871 -23.14 -35.08 -14.79
CA SER A 871 -24.58 -34.85 -14.78
C SER A 871 -25.20 -35.10 -13.41
N LEU A 872 -26.33 -34.47 -13.12
CA LEU A 872 -27.11 -34.70 -11.91
C LEU A 872 -28.54 -35.14 -12.30
N PRO A 873 -29.08 -36.20 -11.66
CA PRO A 873 -28.54 -36.96 -10.53
C PRO A 873 -27.60 -38.13 -10.91
N ASN A 874 -27.48 -38.49 -12.19
CA ASN A 874 -26.91 -39.78 -12.61
C ASN A 874 -25.37 -39.86 -12.49
N LEU A 875 -24.67 -38.72 -12.35
CA LEU A 875 -23.20 -38.63 -12.30
C LEU A 875 -22.52 -39.19 -13.56
N GLU A 876 -23.14 -38.99 -14.73
CA GLU A 876 -22.52 -39.33 -16.01
C GLU A 876 -21.46 -38.30 -16.35
N PHE A 877 -20.27 -38.74 -16.78
CA PHE A 877 -19.24 -37.83 -17.26
C PHE A 877 -19.74 -37.07 -18.49
N MET A 878 -19.60 -35.74 -18.47
CA MET A 878 -20.04 -34.86 -19.54
C MET A 878 -18.83 -34.28 -20.28
N GLN A 879 -17.99 -33.53 -19.59
CA GLN A 879 -16.91 -32.75 -20.19
C GLN A 879 -15.65 -32.73 -19.32
N ASN A 880 -14.49 -32.59 -19.96
CA ASN A 880 -13.23 -32.24 -19.30
C ASN A 880 -12.80 -30.85 -19.77
N LEU A 881 -12.81 -29.89 -18.85
CA LEU A 881 -12.55 -28.49 -19.13
C LEU A 881 -11.12 -28.16 -18.75
N ALA A 882 -10.29 -27.79 -19.73
CA ALA A 882 -8.96 -27.28 -19.42
C ALA A 882 -9.09 -25.93 -18.71
N LEU A 883 -8.49 -25.83 -17.52
CA LEU A 883 -8.36 -24.57 -16.81
C LEU A 883 -7.00 -23.95 -17.17
N PRO A 884 -6.89 -22.61 -17.10
CA PRO A 884 -5.60 -21.93 -17.07
C PRO A 884 -4.68 -22.60 -16.03
N PRO A 885 -3.35 -22.60 -16.17
CA PRO A 885 -2.47 -23.22 -15.20
C PRO A 885 -2.67 -22.57 -13.83
N LEU A 886 -3.42 -23.25 -12.97
CA LEU A 886 -3.70 -22.84 -11.60
C LEU A 886 -2.56 -23.33 -10.70
N SER A 887 -2.66 -23.13 -9.40
CA SER A 887 -1.75 -23.74 -8.44
C SER A 887 -2.37 -25.01 -7.87
N TYR A 888 -1.57 -25.83 -7.18
CA TYR A 888 -2.02 -27.08 -6.53
C TYR A 888 -2.96 -26.86 -5.32
N MET A 889 -3.33 -25.60 -5.04
CA MET A 889 -4.25 -25.24 -3.97
C MET A 889 -5.72 -25.47 -4.38
N PRO A 890 -6.60 -25.86 -3.45
CA PRO A 890 -8.03 -25.95 -3.72
C PRO A 890 -8.60 -24.61 -4.24
N VAL A 891 -9.36 -24.69 -5.32
CA VAL A 891 -10.05 -23.56 -5.94
C VAL A 891 -11.28 -23.21 -5.12
N ALA A 892 -11.50 -21.93 -4.81
CA ALA A 892 -12.74 -21.46 -4.18
C ALA A 892 -13.75 -21.09 -5.28
N CYS A 893 -14.67 -22.01 -5.60
CA CYS A 893 -15.69 -21.83 -6.64
C CYS A 893 -17.06 -21.55 -6.02
N ASP A 894 -17.76 -20.54 -6.52
CA ASP A 894 -19.14 -20.25 -6.16
C ASP A 894 -20.13 -21.16 -6.91
N GLU A 895 -21.43 -20.97 -6.67
CA GLU A 895 -22.50 -21.75 -7.30
C GLU A 895 -22.83 -21.33 -8.73
N VAL A 896 -22.32 -20.19 -9.22
CA VAL A 896 -22.51 -19.72 -10.60
C VAL A 896 -21.31 -20.09 -11.48
N GLY A 897 -20.30 -20.77 -10.92
CA GLY A 897 -19.12 -21.26 -11.66
C GLY A 897 -17.99 -20.24 -11.76
N ASP A 898 -18.07 -19.13 -11.02
CA ASP A 898 -16.96 -18.22 -10.84
C ASP A 898 -16.04 -18.73 -9.73
N PHE A 899 -14.74 -18.50 -9.85
CA PHE A 899 -13.80 -19.05 -8.89
C PHE A 899 -12.56 -18.20 -8.66
N PHE A 900 -12.00 -18.37 -7.47
CA PHE A 900 -10.68 -17.87 -7.08
C PHE A 900 -9.71 -19.03 -6.93
N ALA A 901 -8.55 -18.89 -7.57
CA ALA A 901 -7.45 -19.84 -7.46
C ALA A 901 -6.19 -19.14 -6.93
N TRP A 902 -5.43 -19.86 -6.11
CA TRP A 902 -4.38 -19.27 -5.27
C TRP A 902 -3.00 -19.82 -5.61
N THR A 903 -2.11 -18.98 -6.12
CA THR A 903 -0.73 -19.38 -6.44
C THR A 903 0.18 -19.07 -5.26
N ARG A 904 0.76 -20.12 -4.67
CA ARG A 904 1.76 -19.97 -3.60
C ARG A 904 3.16 -19.75 -4.15
N ASP A 905 3.94 -18.98 -3.42
CA ASP A 905 5.39 -18.96 -3.56
C ASP A 905 5.96 -20.20 -2.86
N PRO A 906 6.70 -21.07 -3.56
CA PRO A 906 7.29 -22.27 -2.96
C PRO A 906 8.33 -21.97 -1.88
N GLU A 907 8.97 -20.80 -1.90
CA GLU A 907 10.00 -20.42 -0.92
C GLU A 907 9.38 -19.98 0.41
N THR A 908 8.33 -19.16 0.35
CA THR A 908 7.74 -18.52 1.53
C THR A 908 6.47 -19.20 2.03
N GLY A 909 5.82 -20.00 1.18
CA GLY A 909 4.52 -20.62 1.47
C GLY A 909 3.32 -19.66 1.40
N LEU A 910 3.56 -18.36 1.21
CA LEU A 910 2.53 -17.32 1.07
C LEU A 910 1.93 -17.31 -0.33
N ILE A 911 0.73 -16.76 -0.48
CA ILE A 911 0.12 -16.55 -1.80
C ILE A 911 0.80 -15.36 -2.46
N ARG A 912 1.28 -15.55 -3.70
CA ARG A 912 1.91 -14.52 -4.54
C ARG A 912 1.00 -13.99 -5.65
N GLN A 913 -0.03 -14.74 -6.01
CA GLN A 913 -0.98 -14.34 -7.04
C GLN A 913 -2.35 -14.99 -6.79
N VAL A 914 -3.41 -14.24 -7.08
CA VAL A 914 -4.81 -14.66 -7.01
C VAL A 914 -5.41 -14.58 -8.41
N THR A 915 -5.96 -15.68 -8.90
CA THR A 915 -6.63 -15.73 -10.22
C THR A 915 -8.14 -15.75 -10.03
N TYR A 916 -8.84 -14.74 -10.52
CA TYR A 916 -10.29 -14.72 -10.64
C TYR A 916 -10.68 -15.24 -12.02
N GLY A 917 -11.35 -16.39 -12.05
CA GLY A 917 -11.78 -17.06 -13.27
C GLY A 917 -13.25 -17.44 -13.24
N THR A 918 -13.72 -18.00 -14.34
CA THR A 918 -15.08 -18.49 -14.49
C THR A 918 -15.12 -19.72 -15.38
N LEU A 919 -16.08 -20.61 -15.16
CA LEU A 919 -16.41 -21.71 -16.06
C LEU A 919 -17.28 -21.26 -17.25
N PHE A 920 -17.80 -20.02 -17.20
CA PHE A 920 -18.76 -19.50 -18.18
C PHE A 920 -18.37 -18.08 -18.66
N ASN A 921 -17.24 -17.96 -19.36
CA ASN A 921 -16.70 -16.71 -19.91
C ASN A 921 -17.49 -16.13 -21.10
N SER A 922 -18.71 -16.60 -21.35
CA SER A 922 -19.55 -16.04 -22.40
C SER A 922 -20.09 -14.68 -21.95
N ARG A 923 -19.74 -13.60 -22.67
CA ARG A 923 -20.24 -12.24 -22.40
C ARG A 923 -19.88 -11.73 -21.00
N ARG A 924 -18.65 -11.96 -20.57
CA ARG A 924 -18.07 -11.42 -19.33
C ARG A 924 -17.13 -10.27 -19.64
N VAL A 925 -16.84 -9.46 -18.63
CA VAL A 925 -15.80 -8.43 -18.70
C VAL A 925 -14.47 -9.10 -18.38
N ASP A 926 -13.72 -9.49 -19.41
CA ASP A 926 -12.38 -10.10 -19.30
C ASP A 926 -11.24 -9.18 -19.78
N MET A 927 -11.57 -8.00 -20.27
CA MET A 927 -10.61 -6.98 -20.71
C MET A 927 -10.11 -6.16 -19.51
N LEU A 928 -8.83 -5.80 -19.54
CA LEU A 928 -8.27 -4.82 -18.59
C LEU A 928 -8.85 -3.43 -18.89
N PRO A 929 -9.13 -2.62 -17.84
CA PRO A 929 -9.58 -1.25 -18.05
C PRO A 929 -8.60 -0.46 -18.91
N ALA A 930 -9.12 0.35 -19.83
CA ALA A 930 -8.31 1.27 -20.60
C ALA A 930 -8.01 2.51 -19.75
N ILE A 931 -6.72 2.78 -19.53
CA ILE A 931 -6.24 3.82 -18.62
C ILE A 931 -5.84 5.07 -19.41
N ASP A 932 -6.19 6.24 -18.88
CA ASP A 932 -5.65 7.52 -19.31
C ASP A 932 -4.97 8.19 -18.12
N PHE A 933 -3.64 8.15 -18.06
CA PHE A 933 -2.86 8.77 -16.98
C PHE A 933 -2.82 10.29 -17.06
N LEU A 934 -3.17 10.89 -18.22
CA LEU A 934 -3.07 12.35 -18.46
C LEU A 934 -4.40 13.08 -18.30
N SER A 935 -5.46 12.39 -17.87
CA SER A 935 -6.78 13.00 -17.68
C SER A 935 -6.74 14.17 -16.71
N THR A 936 -5.87 14.11 -15.69
CA THR A 936 -5.53 15.18 -14.77
C THR A 936 -4.17 15.76 -15.14
N LYS A 937 -4.06 16.54 -16.24
CA LYS A 937 -2.77 17.19 -16.59
C LYS A 937 -2.40 18.21 -15.52
N PRO A 938 -1.42 17.92 -14.67
CA PRO A 938 -1.24 18.72 -13.47
C PRO A 938 -0.17 19.79 -13.75
N VAL A 939 -0.30 20.96 -13.13
CA VAL A 939 0.56 22.13 -13.44
C VAL A 939 1.85 22.01 -12.66
N ILE A 940 2.98 21.96 -13.37
CA ILE A 940 4.30 21.91 -12.73
C ILE A 940 4.53 23.22 -11.98
N PRO A 941 4.79 23.17 -10.65
CA PRO A 941 5.02 24.38 -9.87
C PRO A 941 6.34 25.05 -10.28
N ILE A 942 6.37 26.38 -10.13
CA ILE A 942 7.53 27.19 -10.51
C ILE A 942 8.71 26.86 -9.59
N GLN A 943 9.92 26.77 -10.15
CA GLN A 943 11.14 26.57 -9.38
C GLN A 943 11.30 27.65 -8.30
N PRO A 944 11.49 27.28 -7.01
CA PRO A 944 11.78 28.22 -5.94
C PRO A 944 13.02 29.05 -6.27
N GLN A 945 12.92 30.37 -6.11
CA GLN A 945 14.01 31.29 -6.39
C GLN A 945 15.04 31.31 -5.24
N PRO A 946 16.31 31.67 -5.53
CA PRO A 946 17.30 31.91 -4.49
C PRO A 946 16.81 32.93 -3.46
N VAL A 947 17.15 32.69 -2.19
CA VAL A 947 16.77 33.54 -1.06
C VAL A 947 18.02 34.10 -0.40
N SER A 948 17.94 35.30 0.17
CA SER A 948 19.07 35.95 0.85
C SER A 948 19.32 35.32 2.23
N LEU A 949 20.61 35.32 2.63
CA LEU A 949 21.03 34.92 3.98
C LEU A 949 20.53 35.89 5.07
N GLY A 950 20.48 37.19 4.78
CA GLY A 950 20.03 38.23 5.72
C GLY A 950 18.50 38.47 5.72
N PRO A 951 17.99 39.31 6.64
CA PRO A 951 16.57 39.68 6.68
C PRO A 951 16.09 40.27 5.34
N THR A 952 14.84 39.97 4.97
CA THR A 952 14.19 40.44 3.73
C THR A 952 14.08 41.96 3.62
N SER A 953 14.30 42.71 4.70
CA SER A 953 14.23 44.17 4.77
C SER A 953 15.44 44.92 4.19
N MET A 954 16.57 44.25 3.89
CA MET A 954 17.78 44.89 3.34
C MET A 954 18.44 44.08 2.21
N ILE A 955 18.85 44.77 1.15
CA ILE A 955 19.65 44.23 0.03
C ILE A 955 21.05 43.89 0.57
N SER A 956 21.21 42.69 1.15
CA SER A 956 22.48 42.19 1.65
C SER A 956 23.16 41.30 0.61
N SER A 957 24.38 41.69 0.27
CA SER A 957 25.17 41.30 -0.90
C SER A 957 26.20 40.23 -0.57
N TRP A 958 25.77 39.06 -0.10
CA TRP A 958 26.67 37.92 0.14
C TRP A 958 26.63 36.83 -0.94
N PHE A 959 25.54 36.73 -1.69
CA PHE A 959 25.53 36.15 -3.03
C PHE A 959 25.44 37.30 -4.03
N ARG A 960 26.34 37.37 -5.02
CA ARG A 960 25.95 38.01 -6.29
C ARG A 960 24.90 37.05 -6.88
N PHE A 961 23.62 37.26 -6.58
CA PHE A 961 22.57 36.56 -7.30
C PHE A 961 22.65 37.00 -8.77
N GLY A 962 23.44 36.29 -9.56
CA GLY A 962 23.10 36.09 -10.95
C GLY A 962 21.71 35.48 -10.97
N GLN A 963 20.90 35.82 -11.96
CA GLN A 963 19.63 35.12 -12.15
C GLN A 963 19.92 33.62 -12.22
N SER A 964 19.29 32.84 -11.32
CA SER A 964 19.31 31.38 -11.38
C SER A 964 18.91 30.94 -12.78
N MET A 965 19.59 29.93 -13.32
CA MET A 965 19.28 29.45 -14.67
C MET A 965 17.87 28.87 -14.69
N THR A 966 17.12 29.19 -15.74
CA THR A 966 15.84 28.54 -16.01
C THR A 966 16.07 27.08 -16.44
N GLY A 967 15.07 26.23 -16.24
CA GLY A 967 15.11 24.83 -16.71
C GLY A 967 15.48 24.69 -18.19
N THR A 968 14.94 25.57 -19.04
CA THR A 968 15.26 25.58 -20.48
C THR A 968 16.72 25.90 -20.80
N GLN A 969 17.34 26.79 -20.01
CA GLN A 969 18.76 27.13 -20.15
C GLN A 969 19.62 25.95 -19.70
N ILE A 970 19.25 25.27 -18.60
CA ILE A 970 19.90 24.02 -18.16
C ILE A 970 19.74 22.93 -19.22
N ASP A 971 18.57 22.77 -19.81
CA ASP A 971 18.34 21.77 -20.86
C ASP A 971 19.19 21.99 -22.11
N THR A 972 19.45 23.25 -22.43
CA THR A 972 20.32 23.65 -23.54
C THR A 972 21.79 23.37 -23.19
N LEU A 973 22.23 23.78 -22.00
CA LEU A 973 23.58 23.55 -21.49
C LEU A 973 23.92 22.06 -21.44
N LEU A 974 23.04 21.27 -20.83
CA LEU A 974 23.22 19.84 -20.63
C LEU A 974 22.92 19.03 -21.89
N GLY A 975 22.14 19.55 -22.84
CA GLY A 975 21.82 18.86 -24.10
C GLY A 975 22.93 18.92 -25.16
N GLY A 976 23.84 19.88 -25.03
CA GLY A 976 24.94 20.13 -25.96
C GLY A 976 24.52 20.88 -27.23
N PRO A 977 25.49 21.35 -28.04
CA PRO A 977 25.22 22.13 -29.25
C PRO A 977 24.46 21.33 -30.32
N ASP A 978 24.63 20.01 -30.35
CA ASP A 978 24.00 19.12 -31.33
C ASP A 978 22.68 18.52 -30.82
N ARG A 979 21.96 19.23 -29.94
CA ARG A 979 20.64 18.79 -29.43
C ARG A 979 19.59 18.86 -30.55
N PRO A 980 18.98 17.73 -30.96
CA PRO A 980 17.96 17.73 -31.99
C PRO A 980 16.70 18.40 -31.46
N VAL A 981 15.93 19.01 -32.37
CA VAL A 981 14.61 19.54 -32.04
C VAL A 981 13.67 18.36 -31.74
N PRO A 982 12.98 18.35 -30.59
CA PRO A 982 12.04 17.28 -30.26
C PRO A 982 10.96 17.14 -31.35
N VAL A 983 10.74 15.91 -31.82
CA VAL A 983 9.63 15.62 -32.74
C VAL A 983 8.35 15.49 -31.93
N GLN A 984 7.44 16.46 -32.01
CA GLN A 984 6.10 16.32 -31.44
C GLN A 984 5.35 15.23 -32.21
N GLN A 985 5.15 14.07 -31.59
CA GLN A 985 4.31 13.03 -32.17
C GLN A 985 2.84 13.46 -32.10
N ALA A 986 2.20 13.58 -33.27
CA ALA A 986 0.76 13.87 -33.34
C ALA A 986 -0.04 12.71 -32.73
N ARG A 987 -0.97 13.03 -31.82
CA ARG A 987 -1.87 12.05 -31.19
C ARG A 987 -2.67 11.29 -32.25
N PRO A 988 -2.81 9.96 -32.16
CA PRO A 988 -3.83 9.25 -32.91
C PRO A 988 -5.20 9.66 -32.37
N THR A 989 -6.05 10.25 -33.22
CA THR A 989 -7.47 10.42 -32.91
C THR A 989 -8.11 9.04 -32.74
N PRO A 990 -8.89 8.79 -31.67
CA PRO A 990 -9.56 7.52 -31.47
C PRO A 990 -10.54 7.27 -32.62
N ALA A 991 -10.43 6.11 -33.27
CA ALA A 991 -11.34 5.68 -34.31
C ALA A 991 -12.72 5.44 -33.68
N THR A 992 -13.66 6.36 -33.88
CA THR A 992 -15.08 6.14 -33.59
C THR A 992 -15.67 5.25 -34.68
N GLY A 993 -16.04 4.02 -34.32
CA GLY A 993 -16.87 3.17 -35.16
C GLY A 993 -18.31 3.70 -35.19
N GLY A 994 -18.89 3.86 -36.39
CA GLY A 994 -20.34 4.04 -36.56
C GLY A 994 -20.79 4.94 -37.72
N SER A 995 -21.16 4.29 -38.83
CA SER A 995 -22.08 4.69 -39.92
C SER A 995 -22.18 6.17 -40.33
N GLY A 996 -21.82 6.43 -41.59
CA GLY A 996 -21.94 7.74 -42.22
C GLY A 996 -23.38 8.23 -42.45
N ARG A 997 -23.59 9.52 -42.18
CA ARG A 997 -23.97 10.56 -43.16
C ARG A 997 -23.88 11.93 -42.45
N ASP A 998 -23.38 12.94 -43.16
CA ASP A 998 -23.34 14.37 -42.81
C ASP A 998 -22.28 14.93 -41.82
N ALA A 999 -21.07 14.36 -41.77
CA ALA A 999 -19.95 14.96 -41.03
C ALA A 999 -19.24 16.13 -41.77
N SER A 1000 -19.40 16.27 -43.09
CA SER A 1000 -18.68 17.28 -43.89
C SER A 1000 -19.27 18.70 -43.79
N HIS A 1001 -20.53 18.83 -43.38
CA HIS A 1001 -21.19 20.12 -43.20
C HIS A 1001 -20.95 20.71 -41.79
N ILE A 1002 -20.86 19.86 -40.76
CA ILE A 1002 -20.61 20.30 -39.38
C ILE A 1002 -19.15 20.73 -39.18
N VAL A 1003 -18.18 20.06 -39.82
CA VAL A 1003 -16.76 20.42 -39.73
C VAL A 1003 -16.43 21.75 -40.43
N LYS A 1004 -17.12 22.08 -41.53
CA LYS A 1004 -16.96 23.40 -42.20
C LYS A 1004 -17.59 24.54 -41.41
N GLN A 1005 -18.68 24.27 -40.69
CA GLN A 1005 -19.34 25.28 -39.85
C GLN A 1005 -18.61 25.48 -38.51
N ALA A 1006 -17.96 24.43 -37.96
CA ALA A 1006 -17.08 24.49 -36.80
C ALA A 1006 -15.74 25.19 -37.08
N ALA A 1007 -15.14 24.96 -38.27
CA ALA A 1007 -13.91 25.64 -38.68
C ALA A 1007 -14.13 27.14 -38.95
N ALA A 1008 -15.28 27.51 -39.53
CA ALA A 1008 -15.66 28.91 -39.76
C ALA A 1008 -16.02 29.66 -38.46
N THR A 1009 -16.54 28.95 -37.44
CA THR A 1009 -16.77 29.55 -36.11
C THR A 1009 -15.49 29.70 -35.32
N GLN A 1010 -14.53 28.75 -35.42
CA GLN A 1010 -13.20 28.90 -34.80
C GLN A 1010 -12.38 30.03 -35.42
N SER A 1011 -12.39 30.22 -36.75
CA SER A 1011 -11.68 31.36 -37.36
C SER A 1011 -12.32 32.70 -36.94
N SER A 1012 -13.66 32.78 -36.86
CA SER A 1012 -14.34 34.00 -36.39
C SER A 1012 -14.10 34.32 -34.90
N LEU A 1013 -13.77 33.30 -34.09
CA LEU A 1013 -13.43 33.46 -32.68
C LEU A 1013 -11.96 33.88 -32.51
N TYR A 1014 -11.05 33.37 -33.34
CA TYR A 1014 -9.65 33.83 -33.38
C TYR A 1014 -9.55 35.28 -33.85
N ASP A 1015 -10.31 35.68 -34.86
CA ASP A 1015 -10.35 37.08 -35.35
C ASP A 1015 -10.97 38.03 -34.30
N ARG A 1016 -11.98 37.59 -33.55
CA ARG A 1016 -12.53 38.37 -32.41
C ARG A 1016 -11.58 38.42 -31.22
N LEU A 1017 -10.80 37.36 -30.96
CA LEU A 1017 -9.81 37.34 -29.88
C LEU A 1017 -8.59 38.20 -30.22
N THR A 1018 -8.15 38.23 -31.47
CA THR A 1018 -7.07 39.14 -31.92
C THR A 1018 -7.54 40.59 -31.94
N SER A 1019 -8.75 40.87 -32.44
CA SER A 1019 -9.35 42.21 -32.34
C SER A 1019 -9.54 42.67 -30.89
N ALA A 1020 -9.94 41.79 -29.97
CA ALA A 1020 -10.06 42.12 -28.54
C ALA A 1020 -8.70 42.24 -27.82
N LEU A 1021 -7.64 41.59 -28.33
CA LEU A 1021 -6.26 41.74 -27.85
C LEU A 1021 -5.62 43.03 -28.33
N GLU A 1022 -5.90 43.45 -29.57
CA GLU A 1022 -5.48 44.74 -30.11
C GLU A 1022 -6.20 45.90 -29.40
N GLU A 1023 -7.51 45.79 -29.16
CA GLU A 1023 -8.30 46.79 -28.40
C GLU A 1023 -7.85 46.87 -26.93
N ARG A 1024 -7.40 45.75 -26.34
CA ARG A 1024 -6.80 45.71 -25.00
C ARG A 1024 -5.37 46.23 -24.97
N GLY A 1025 -4.62 46.08 -26.05
CA GLY A 1025 -3.29 46.68 -26.24
C GLY A 1025 -3.37 48.20 -26.35
N GLU A 1026 -4.37 48.72 -27.05
CA GLU A 1026 -4.66 50.16 -27.13
C GLU A 1026 -5.12 50.73 -25.77
N MET A 1027 -5.99 50.02 -25.04
CA MET A 1027 -6.35 50.41 -23.67
C MET A 1027 -5.18 50.35 -22.67
N LEU A 1028 -4.20 49.48 -22.88
CA LEU A 1028 -2.99 49.40 -22.06
C LEU A 1028 -2.04 50.57 -22.35
N GLY A 1029 -1.91 50.99 -23.60
CA GLY A 1029 -1.23 52.23 -23.97
C GLY A 1029 -1.88 53.47 -23.35
N ASP A 1030 -3.21 53.54 -23.40
CA ASP A 1030 -4.00 54.62 -22.77
C ASP A 1030 -3.91 54.61 -21.23
N LEU A 1031 -3.72 53.43 -20.61
CA LEU A 1031 -3.46 53.28 -19.18
C LEU A 1031 -2.03 53.68 -18.81
N GLU A 1032 -1.05 53.37 -19.64
CA GLU A 1032 0.35 53.77 -19.45
C GLU A 1032 0.51 55.29 -19.60
N ASP A 1033 -0.18 55.92 -20.55
CA ASP A 1033 -0.25 57.38 -20.69
C ASP A 1033 -0.98 58.04 -19.50
N ARG A 1034 -2.03 57.39 -18.96
CA ARG A 1034 -2.67 57.84 -17.71
C ARG A 1034 -1.77 57.67 -16.50
N PHE A 1035 -1.00 56.58 -16.38
CA PHE A 1035 -0.03 56.36 -15.30
C PHE A 1035 1.12 57.37 -15.37
N ASN A 1036 1.62 57.68 -16.56
CA ASN A 1036 2.62 58.74 -16.77
C ASN A 1036 2.04 60.13 -16.42
N SER A 1037 0.77 60.40 -16.73
CA SER A 1037 0.09 61.63 -16.31
C SER A 1037 -0.09 61.71 -14.79
N LEU A 1038 -0.36 60.58 -14.12
CA LEU A 1038 -0.58 60.47 -12.69
C LEU A 1038 0.74 60.52 -11.90
N GLU A 1039 1.83 59.99 -12.47
CA GLU A 1039 3.19 60.16 -11.96
C GLU A 1039 3.62 61.64 -12.08
N SER A 1040 3.32 62.30 -13.20
CA SER A 1040 3.61 63.74 -13.34
C SER A 1040 2.79 64.59 -12.36
N GLY A 1041 1.51 64.23 -12.13
CA GLY A 1041 0.63 64.89 -11.17
C GLY A 1041 1.04 64.65 -9.71
N SER A 1042 1.51 63.44 -9.37
CA SER A 1042 1.99 63.12 -8.02
C SER A 1042 3.32 63.78 -7.72
N ARG A 1043 4.25 63.87 -8.69
CA ARG A 1043 5.48 64.68 -8.56
C ARG A 1043 5.16 66.17 -8.35
N SER A 1044 4.19 66.72 -9.09
CA SER A 1044 3.73 68.11 -8.87
C SER A 1044 3.11 68.32 -7.49
N MET A 1045 2.33 67.36 -6.96
CA MET A 1045 1.78 67.44 -5.61
C MET A 1045 2.84 67.30 -4.53
N VAL A 1046 3.85 66.44 -4.73
CA VAL A 1046 4.98 66.30 -3.81
C VAL A 1046 5.83 67.57 -3.79
N ASP A 1047 6.02 68.22 -4.94
CA ASP A 1047 6.72 69.51 -4.99
C ASP A 1047 5.90 70.64 -4.36
N GLN A 1048 4.56 70.64 -4.50
CA GLN A 1048 3.68 71.56 -3.79
C GLN A 1048 3.66 71.31 -2.28
N ALA A 1049 3.69 70.05 -1.84
CA ALA A 1049 3.76 69.66 -0.43
C ALA A 1049 5.11 70.03 0.18
N LYS A 1050 6.22 69.85 -0.55
CA LYS A 1050 7.55 70.33 -0.13
C LYS A 1050 7.60 71.86 -0.06
N LYS A 1051 6.95 72.57 -0.98
CA LYS A 1051 6.85 74.03 -0.96
C LYS A 1051 6.00 74.55 0.21
N LEU A 1052 4.86 73.90 0.50
CA LEU A 1052 4.02 74.20 1.66
C LEU A 1052 4.72 73.87 2.98
N ALA A 1053 5.47 72.77 3.04
CA ALA A 1053 6.30 72.42 4.19
C ALA A 1053 7.41 73.46 4.42
N ALA A 1054 8.07 73.91 3.34
CA ALA A 1054 9.08 74.98 3.42
C ALA A 1054 8.47 76.33 3.86
N GLU A 1055 7.26 76.68 3.43
CA GLU A 1055 6.55 77.89 3.87
C GLU A 1055 6.08 77.81 5.33
N GLN A 1056 5.71 76.62 5.81
CA GLN A 1056 5.41 76.36 7.23
C GLN A 1056 6.67 76.45 8.11
N SER A 1057 7.80 75.90 7.63
CA SER A 1057 9.10 76.03 8.29
C SER A 1057 9.60 77.49 8.31
N ALA A 1058 9.35 78.26 7.25
CA ALA A 1058 9.70 79.69 7.21
C ALA A 1058 8.82 80.55 8.14
N LYS A 1059 7.55 80.20 8.36
CA LYS A 1059 6.66 80.86 9.35
C LYS A 1059 6.99 80.49 10.80
N SER A 1060 7.59 79.33 11.03
CA SER A 1060 8.06 78.89 12.36
C SER A 1060 9.26 79.69 12.88
N TRP A 1061 10.05 80.32 12.00
CA TRP A 1061 11.29 81.02 12.39
C TRP A 1061 11.06 82.47 12.85
N PHE A 1062 9.89 83.06 12.59
CA PHE A 1062 9.56 84.45 12.97
C PHE A 1062 8.78 84.59 14.29
N LYS A 1063 8.68 83.53 15.10
CA LYS A 1063 7.89 83.53 16.36
C LYS A 1063 8.69 83.28 17.64
N PHE A 1064 9.95 83.69 17.69
CA PHE A 1064 10.68 83.87 18.94
C PHE A 1064 11.37 85.24 18.95
N GLY A 1065 10.71 86.23 19.55
CA GLY A 1065 11.17 87.61 19.63
C GLY A 1065 10.16 88.53 20.30
N SER A 1066 9.74 88.21 21.52
CA SER A 1066 9.31 89.14 22.59
C SER A 1066 9.02 88.37 23.86
#